data_AF-A0A4R0ZV99-F1
#
_entry.id   AF-A0A4R0ZV99-F1
#
_cell.length_a   1.000
_cell.length_b   1.000
_cell.length_c   1.000
_cell.angle_alpha   90.00
_cell.angle_beta   90.00
_cell.angle_gamma   90.00
#
_symmetry.space_group_name_H-M   'P 1'
#
loop_
_entity.id
_entity.type
_entity.pdbx_description
1 polymer ?
#
loop_
_entity_poly.entity_id
_entity_poly.type
_entity_poly.pdbx_seq_one_letter_code
_entity_poly.pdbx_strand_id
1 'polypeptide(L)'
;MKGLKVGALAALLAVSWGGFYYISQERATPGAAFEQAIAEELNIPVGSFNQNEVRGITELDLSGYGLTDLTGLEHFQSLEILNLSNNDLTDVSVLSKLQYLETLDLSFNQLTDIPDLAAPLVSLDVEGNDLTDLSFLPESETLTTLNFRDNDIESLEELAIRTPNVTHLNLRGNAVQSVEPLASLPQLTDVNARDNRIDTFAPLAELNITERLYVTGNATHDYAALAPLAEQVADRDFEQLPDRPAFSEPSGVISPGTELALDAAPGASIFYTIDGSEPTETSSRYTGPIALDVALTSVLPVLSNNRTATNLPAPTFERSDVERAIIVRAIAVKDGATSELATRTYLLDDGVFTSELPVVSLSTDAKNLFDPSIGIYTPGNLPDGPLQIGQGNFYETGQAWERPAHIDYFEQGNHVFGQDIGIRIHGGFSRGLAQKSLRLYARSEYGQSRFYHSFFPDNEQVEFNRLLLRNAGNDWQGAMLRDAYMQELLADRPLDFQDYQPAVVLMNGEYWGMHNIRELYSAEYFEIKYDIDETELAILEAEPDHPDGMVIETGQERDLIHYREMVRFAKTNDLNDAAAFAELERRMDIDNFLEYAAYQAFYGNLDSMFNNYAVWRKSVDYTEDVPRGHDGRWRWIVFDLDQGFAQRFPIDESVSYDMLAYLTGPGDEHALFRSLIASEEGEQRFIRLFNDLLNGAFTTMNMEGTLDEMAARIEPEMPRTIERWQHIPSMQSWEGRVDKMRQFAERRPDVVREQLRQRFELGADRSLRVESENITINSVEVNRGFVGTYYDGDEVMVSSNVSDGKLFINGEPVNGEQATIRMTEDFVVTFE
;
A
#
# COMPACT_ATOMS: atom_id res chain seq x y z
N MET A 1 -2.57 41.88 -4.83
CA MET A 1 -2.53 43.26 -5.35
C MET A 1 -3.59 43.39 -6.44
N LYS A 2 -4.82 43.80 -6.09
CA LYS A 2 -5.92 44.01 -7.04
C LYS A 2 -6.06 45.52 -7.32
N GLY A 3 -6.03 45.88 -8.60
CA GLY A 3 -6.08 47.25 -9.09
C GLY A 3 -7.50 47.79 -9.18
N LEU A 4 -7.62 49.08 -8.88
CA LEU A 4 -8.81 49.92 -9.09
C LEU A 4 -9.36 49.81 -10.52
N LYS A 5 -10.68 49.66 -10.64
CA LYS A 5 -11.48 50.32 -11.69
C LYS A 5 -12.71 50.97 -11.06
N VAL A 6 -12.84 52.27 -11.34
CA VAL A 6 -13.92 53.19 -10.96
C VAL A 6 -14.90 53.29 -12.13
N GLY A 7 -16.21 53.33 -11.90
CA GLY A 7 -17.16 53.71 -12.95
C GLY A 7 -18.67 53.58 -12.70
N ALA A 8 -19.21 54.38 -11.78
CA ALA A 8 -20.53 55.04 -11.84
C ALA A 8 -21.84 54.23 -12.04
N LEU A 9 -22.62 54.09 -10.96
CA LEU A 9 -24.00 54.59 -10.92
C LEU A 9 -24.37 55.00 -9.47
N ALA A 10 -24.22 56.29 -9.18
CA ALA A 10 -24.76 56.91 -7.97
C ALA A 10 -26.00 57.72 -8.36
N ALA A 11 -27.15 57.40 -7.77
CA ALA A 11 -28.16 58.35 -7.28
C ALA A 11 -29.56 57.71 -7.27
N LEU A 12 -30.03 57.27 -6.10
CA LEU A 12 -31.30 57.69 -5.50
C LEU A 12 -31.53 56.94 -4.18
N LEU A 13 -31.26 57.62 -3.07
CA LEU A 13 -32.03 57.67 -1.82
C LEU A 13 -31.09 57.90 -0.62
N ALA A 14 -30.62 59.14 -0.52
CA ALA A 14 -30.21 59.71 0.75
C ALA A 14 -31.35 60.60 1.27
N VAL A 15 -32.20 60.08 2.15
CA VAL A 15 -32.88 60.89 3.18
C VAL A 15 -33.03 60.06 4.46
N SER A 16 -32.52 60.65 5.55
CA SER A 16 -32.74 60.35 6.98
C SER A 16 -32.25 59.01 7.54
N TRP A 17 -30.99 58.97 7.97
CA TRP A 17 -30.57 58.15 9.11
C TRP A 17 -30.14 59.06 10.23
N GLY A 18 -31.02 59.17 11.22
CA GLY A 18 -30.84 59.96 12.42
C GLY A 18 -31.94 59.64 13.42
N GLY A 19 -31.66 58.66 14.29
CA GLY A 19 -32.30 58.58 15.60
C GLY A 19 -33.22 57.38 15.86
N PHE A 20 -32.85 56.67 16.94
CA PHE A 20 -33.66 55.84 17.84
C PHE A 20 -33.77 54.33 17.60
N TYR A 21 -33.67 53.66 18.75
CA TYR A 21 -33.51 52.25 19.06
C TYR A 21 -34.84 51.70 19.62
N TYR A 22 -35.13 50.42 19.35
CA TYR A 22 -36.30 49.59 19.74
C TYR A 22 -37.65 49.96 19.07
N ILE A 23 -38.44 49.04 18.48
CA ILE A 23 -38.99 47.77 19.00
C ILE A 23 -39.31 46.77 17.85
N SER A 24 -39.00 45.50 18.13
CA SER A 24 -39.41 44.19 17.55
C SER A 24 -40.39 44.12 16.37
N GLN A 25 -40.06 43.29 15.36
CA GLN A 25 -40.70 41.99 15.10
C GLN A 25 -39.72 41.08 14.32
N GLU A 26 -39.61 39.83 14.78
CA GLU A 26 -39.04 38.63 14.12
C GLU A 26 -37.91 38.85 13.09
N ARG A 27 -36.67 38.98 13.58
CA ARG A 27 -35.48 38.74 12.74
C ARG A 27 -34.98 37.34 13.05
N ALA A 28 -35.06 36.41 12.08
CA ALA A 28 -33.99 35.42 11.96
C ALA A 28 -32.72 36.26 11.75
N THR A 29 -31.84 36.30 12.74
CA THR A 29 -30.57 37.00 12.62
C THR A 29 -29.67 36.13 11.75
N PRO A 30 -29.24 36.60 10.55
CA PRO A 30 -28.23 35.91 9.78
C PRO A 30 -26.98 35.64 10.63
N GLY A 31 -26.23 34.59 10.31
CA GLY A 31 -24.92 34.36 10.92
C GLY A 31 -24.02 35.59 10.76
N ALA A 32 -23.19 35.90 11.76
CA ALA A 32 -22.36 37.12 11.76
C ALA A 32 -21.42 37.22 10.53
N ALA A 33 -20.95 36.08 10.03
CA ALA A 33 -20.13 36.00 8.82
C ALA A 33 -20.93 36.33 7.54
N PHE A 34 -22.16 35.81 7.42
CA PHE A 34 -23.04 36.13 6.31
C PHE A 34 -23.41 37.62 6.28
N GLU A 35 -23.76 38.20 7.44
CA GLU A 35 -24.08 39.62 7.52
C GLU A 35 -22.86 40.51 7.17
N GLN A 36 -21.66 40.08 7.55
CA GLN A 36 -20.42 40.74 7.16
C GLN A 36 -20.19 40.65 5.64
N ALA A 37 -20.35 39.46 5.04
CA ALA A 37 -20.17 39.25 3.60
C ALA A 37 -21.15 40.10 2.78
N ILE A 38 -22.44 40.09 3.13
CA ILE A 38 -23.45 40.93 2.48
C ILE A 38 -23.15 42.43 2.64
N ALA A 39 -22.70 42.85 3.83
CA ALA A 39 -22.36 44.24 4.08
C ALA A 39 -21.21 44.73 3.17
N GLU A 40 -20.21 43.88 2.97
CA GLU A 40 -19.08 44.18 2.08
C GLU A 40 -19.49 44.18 0.61
N GLU A 41 -20.19 43.14 0.15
CA GLU A 41 -20.60 42.98 -1.24
C GLU A 41 -21.56 44.10 -1.68
N LEU A 42 -22.54 44.44 -0.84
CA LEU A 42 -23.49 45.52 -1.12
C LEU A 42 -22.97 46.90 -0.74
N ASN A 43 -21.78 46.99 -0.15
CA ASN A 43 -21.17 48.22 0.36
C ASN A 43 -22.12 49.01 1.30
N ILE A 44 -22.71 48.30 2.26
CA ILE A 44 -23.59 48.83 3.31
C ILE A 44 -22.99 48.61 4.69
N PRO A 45 -23.37 49.38 5.74
CA PRO A 45 -22.84 49.13 7.07
C PRO A 45 -23.33 47.79 7.65
N VAL A 46 -22.45 47.03 8.27
CA VAL A 46 -22.77 45.81 9.04
C VAL A 46 -23.89 46.11 10.04
N GLY A 47 -24.91 45.25 10.14
CA GLY A 47 -26.11 45.50 10.94
C GLY A 47 -27.29 46.11 10.16
N SER A 48 -27.04 46.56 8.92
CA SER A 48 -28.05 47.24 8.08
C SER A 48 -28.81 46.28 7.15
N PHE A 49 -28.65 44.97 7.31
CA PHE A 49 -29.38 43.99 6.50
C PHE A 49 -30.90 44.23 6.57
N ASN A 50 -31.53 44.35 5.40
CA ASN A 50 -32.95 44.59 5.26
C ASN A 50 -33.54 43.68 4.18
N GLN A 51 -34.31 42.67 4.63
CA GLN A 51 -34.98 41.69 3.78
C GLN A 51 -35.87 42.28 2.68
N ASN A 52 -36.36 43.52 2.79
CA ASN A 52 -37.16 44.16 1.75
C ASN A 52 -36.32 44.83 0.67
N GLU A 53 -35.10 45.26 1.01
CA GLU A 53 -34.19 45.96 0.10
C GLU A 53 -33.38 44.98 -0.76
N VAL A 54 -33.09 43.79 -0.23
CA VAL A 54 -32.33 42.75 -0.93
C VAL A 54 -33.16 41.96 -1.96
N ARG A 55 -34.50 42.04 -1.90
CA ARG A 55 -35.39 41.28 -2.79
C ARG A 55 -35.16 41.52 -4.28
N GLY A 56 -34.70 42.72 -4.65
CA GLY A 56 -34.48 43.12 -6.04
C GLY A 56 -33.06 42.90 -6.54
N ILE A 57 -32.19 42.28 -5.75
CA ILE A 57 -30.81 41.98 -6.14
C ILE A 57 -30.82 40.74 -7.04
N THR A 58 -30.18 40.86 -8.20
CA THR A 58 -30.11 39.82 -9.24
C THR A 58 -28.75 39.13 -9.29
N GLU A 59 -27.70 39.74 -8.76
CA GLU A 59 -26.35 39.19 -8.76
C GLU A 59 -25.74 39.34 -7.36
N LEU A 60 -25.07 38.30 -6.88
CA LEU A 60 -24.43 38.30 -5.57
C LEU A 60 -23.16 37.44 -5.58
N ASP A 61 -22.01 38.02 -5.22
CA ASP A 61 -20.74 37.32 -5.02
C ASP A 61 -20.40 37.26 -3.53
N LEU A 62 -20.43 36.06 -2.96
CA LEU A 62 -20.03 35.77 -1.59
C LEU A 62 -18.89 34.75 -1.54
N SER A 63 -18.03 34.74 -2.56
CA SER A 63 -16.89 33.83 -2.61
C SER A 63 -15.79 34.18 -1.60
N GLY A 64 -15.16 33.18 -0.99
CA GLY A 64 -13.95 33.38 -0.17
C GLY A 64 -14.19 34.01 1.20
N TYR A 65 -15.41 33.96 1.73
CA TYR A 65 -15.80 34.59 3.00
C TYR A 65 -15.74 33.65 4.22
N GLY A 66 -15.44 32.36 4.04
CA GLY A 66 -15.45 31.36 5.11
C GLY A 66 -16.86 31.14 5.68
N LEU A 67 -17.88 31.17 4.81
CA LEU A 67 -19.27 30.98 5.18
C LEU A 67 -19.53 29.50 5.54
N THR A 68 -20.23 29.29 6.66
CA THR A 68 -20.73 27.98 7.11
C THR A 68 -22.26 27.94 7.22
N ASP A 69 -22.91 29.10 7.15
CA ASP A 69 -24.35 29.28 7.31
C ASP A 69 -24.86 30.37 6.35
N LEU A 70 -25.88 30.04 5.57
CA LEU A 70 -26.51 30.92 4.58
C LEU A 70 -27.87 31.46 5.03
N THR A 71 -28.21 31.34 6.32
CA THR A 71 -29.45 31.89 6.89
C THR A 71 -29.58 33.38 6.55
N GLY A 72 -30.66 33.76 5.87
CA GLY A 72 -30.92 35.10 5.36
C GLY A 72 -30.86 35.20 3.83
N LEU A 73 -30.21 34.23 3.16
CA LEU A 73 -30.13 34.17 1.70
C LEU A 73 -31.52 33.96 1.05
N GLU A 74 -32.49 33.35 1.75
CA GLU A 74 -33.86 33.13 1.27
C GLU A 74 -34.63 34.43 0.94
N HIS A 75 -34.11 35.59 1.35
CA HIS A 75 -34.72 36.89 1.09
C HIS A 75 -34.34 37.48 -0.29
N PHE A 76 -33.34 36.93 -0.99
CA PHE A 76 -32.87 37.36 -2.30
C PHE A 76 -33.73 36.78 -3.43
N GLN A 77 -35.03 37.11 -3.42
CA GLN A 77 -36.05 36.46 -4.24
C GLN A 77 -35.99 36.75 -5.75
N SER A 78 -35.08 37.60 -6.22
CA SER A 78 -34.86 37.89 -7.65
C SER A 78 -33.46 37.50 -8.13
N LEU A 79 -32.74 36.67 -7.36
CA LEU A 79 -31.36 36.32 -7.65
C LEU A 79 -31.26 35.43 -8.89
N GLU A 80 -30.42 35.84 -9.84
CA GLU A 80 -30.14 35.19 -11.13
C GLU A 80 -28.71 34.64 -11.16
N ILE A 81 -27.73 35.35 -10.58
CA ILE A 81 -26.32 34.94 -10.51
C ILE A 81 -25.90 34.90 -9.05
N LEU A 82 -25.38 33.74 -8.61
CA LEU A 82 -24.89 33.55 -7.25
C LEU A 82 -23.53 32.83 -7.26
N ASN A 83 -22.53 33.46 -6.65
CA ASN A 83 -21.24 32.83 -6.38
C ASN A 83 -21.06 32.61 -4.87
N LEU A 84 -20.96 31.34 -4.47
CA LEU A 84 -20.70 30.88 -3.09
C LEU A 84 -19.38 30.09 -3.00
N SER A 85 -18.52 30.18 -4.01
CA SER A 85 -17.30 29.37 -4.06
C SER A 85 -16.29 29.70 -2.95
N ASN A 86 -15.38 28.78 -2.65
CA ASN A 86 -14.30 28.96 -1.67
C ASN A 86 -14.83 29.34 -0.27
N ASN A 87 -15.81 28.61 0.22
CA ASN A 87 -16.35 28.75 1.57
C ASN A 87 -16.28 27.39 2.31
N ASP A 88 -16.84 27.32 3.51
CA ASP A 88 -16.84 26.12 4.35
C ASP A 88 -18.28 25.56 4.47
N LEU A 89 -19.04 25.57 3.36
CA LEU A 89 -20.45 25.19 3.35
C LEU A 89 -20.60 23.67 3.32
N THR A 90 -21.42 23.15 4.23
CA THR A 90 -21.87 21.75 4.25
C THR A 90 -23.39 21.62 3.98
N ASP A 91 -24.13 22.71 4.06
CA ASP A 91 -25.59 22.76 3.86
C ASP A 91 -25.98 23.98 3.00
N VAL A 92 -26.59 23.71 1.85
CA VAL A 92 -27.11 24.71 0.91
C VAL A 92 -28.61 24.57 0.66
N SER A 93 -29.35 23.95 1.60
CA SER A 93 -30.79 23.70 1.52
C SER A 93 -31.63 24.96 1.25
N VAL A 94 -31.13 26.12 1.67
CA VAL A 94 -31.73 27.44 1.44
C VAL A 94 -31.88 27.77 -0.06
N LEU A 95 -31.01 27.21 -0.92
CA LEU A 95 -31.05 27.46 -2.37
C LEU A 95 -32.37 27.01 -3.01
N SER A 96 -33.07 26.03 -2.42
CA SER A 96 -34.42 25.62 -2.83
C SER A 96 -35.46 26.75 -2.81
N LYS A 97 -35.15 27.89 -2.16
CA LYS A 97 -36.03 29.07 -2.10
C LYS A 97 -35.77 30.07 -3.23
N LEU A 98 -34.68 29.93 -3.98
CA LEU A 98 -34.25 30.87 -5.02
C LEU A 98 -34.70 30.37 -6.40
N GLN A 99 -35.83 30.88 -6.88
CA GLN A 99 -36.54 30.30 -8.04
C GLN A 99 -36.07 30.85 -9.40
N TYR A 100 -35.15 31.81 -9.42
CA TYR A 100 -34.73 32.52 -10.64
C TYR A 100 -33.23 32.38 -10.94
N LEU A 101 -32.50 31.51 -10.23
CA LEU A 101 -31.08 31.30 -10.48
C LEU A 101 -30.85 30.76 -11.90
N GLU A 102 -29.98 31.43 -12.64
CA GLU A 102 -29.48 31.04 -13.96
C GLU A 102 -28.02 30.59 -13.89
N THR A 103 -27.21 31.21 -13.02
CA THR A 103 -25.79 30.84 -12.81
C THR A 103 -25.53 30.64 -11.33
N LEU A 104 -25.02 29.46 -10.98
CA LEU A 104 -24.71 29.08 -9.61
C LEU A 104 -23.30 28.48 -9.54
N ASP A 105 -22.44 29.06 -8.72
CA ASP A 105 -21.10 28.56 -8.41
C ASP A 105 -21.02 28.18 -6.92
N LEU A 106 -20.84 26.89 -6.65
CA LEU A 106 -20.68 26.26 -5.35
C LEU A 106 -19.29 25.63 -5.18
N SER A 107 -18.35 25.93 -6.08
CA SER A 107 -17.04 25.27 -6.10
C SER A 107 -16.22 25.49 -4.82
N PHE A 108 -15.38 24.52 -4.44
CA PHE A 108 -14.51 24.56 -3.27
C PHE A 108 -15.29 24.82 -1.97
N ASN A 109 -16.20 23.90 -1.64
CA ASN A 109 -16.93 23.80 -0.39
C ASN A 109 -16.80 22.35 0.15
N GLN A 110 -17.66 21.93 1.08
CA GLN A 110 -17.66 20.59 1.70
C GLN A 110 -19.04 19.94 1.53
N LEU A 111 -19.60 20.03 0.32
CA LEU A 111 -20.95 19.56 0.02
C LEU A 111 -20.95 18.07 -0.33
N THR A 112 -21.85 17.33 0.30
CA THR A 112 -22.14 15.92 -0.02
C THR A 112 -23.49 15.73 -0.73
N ASP A 113 -24.33 16.77 -0.75
CA ASP A 113 -25.63 16.81 -1.42
C ASP A 113 -26.03 18.27 -1.73
N ILE A 114 -26.91 18.46 -2.73
CA ILE A 114 -27.50 19.75 -3.10
C ILE A 114 -29.01 19.53 -3.26
N PRO A 115 -29.87 20.39 -2.67
CA PRO A 115 -31.31 20.22 -2.82
C PRO A 115 -31.73 20.35 -4.28
N ASP A 116 -32.80 19.66 -4.66
CA ASP A 116 -33.42 19.85 -5.98
C ASP A 116 -33.79 21.33 -6.19
N LEU A 117 -33.21 21.94 -7.23
CA LEU A 117 -33.35 23.34 -7.55
C LEU A 117 -34.42 23.52 -8.63
N ALA A 118 -35.56 24.10 -8.25
CA ALA A 118 -36.61 24.46 -9.21
C ALA A 118 -36.25 25.67 -10.11
N ALA A 119 -34.99 26.08 -10.14
CA ALA A 119 -34.50 27.26 -10.85
C ALA A 119 -34.09 26.91 -12.29
N PRO A 120 -34.27 27.83 -13.26
CA PRO A 120 -33.91 27.61 -14.67
C PRO A 120 -32.41 27.77 -14.90
N LEU A 121 -31.58 26.98 -14.20
CA LEU A 121 -30.13 27.06 -14.30
C LEU A 121 -29.65 26.84 -15.74
N VAL A 122 -28.74 27.70 -16.16
CA VAL A 122 -28.00 27.65 -17.42
C VAL A 122 -26.57 27.15 -17.18
N SER A 123 -25.99 27.52 -16.04
CA SER A 123 -24.64 27.12 -15.61
C SER A 123 -24.62 26.69 -14.14
N LEU A 124 -24.03 25.54 -13.86
CA LEU A 124 -23.80 25.01 -12.52
C LEU A 124 -22.33 24.58 -12.36
N ASP A 125 -21.66 25.13 -11.36
CA ASP A 125 -20.32 24.73 -10.96
C ASP A 125 -20.33 24.19 -9.52
N VAL A 126 -19.88 22.95 -9.33
CA VAL A 126 -19.76 22.26 -8.04
C VAL A 126 -18.36 21.65 -7.87
N GLU A 127 -17.35 22.18 -8.57
CA GLU A 127 -15.97 21.68 -8.52
C GLU A 127 -15.42 21.62 -7.09
N GLY A 128 -14.66 20.58 -6.73
CA GLY A 128 -13.97 20.53 -5.43
C GLY A 128 -14.92 20.45 -4.24
N ASN A 129 -15.83 19.48 -4.27
CA ASN A 129 -16.74 19.10 -3.18
C ASN A 129 -16.63 17.58 -2.94
N ASP A 130 -17.50 17.04 -2.08
CA ASP A 130 -17.51 15.62 -1.67
C ASP A 130 -18.74 14.89 -2.26
N LEU A 131 -19.13 15.21 -3.50
CA LEU A 131 -20.29 14.59 -4.18
C LEU A 131 -19.92 13.23 -4.75
N THR A 132 -20.78 12.22 -4.56
CA THR A 132 -20.53 10.82 -4.97
C THR A 132 -21.46 10.30 -6.08
N ASP A 133 -22.57 11.01 -6.34
CA ASP A 133 -23.52 10.66 -7.38
C ASP A 133 -24.12 11.91 -8.05
N LEU A 134 -25.01 11.73 -9.03
CA LEU A 134 -25.65 12.82 -9.77
C LEU A 134 -27.01 13.27 -9.21
N SER A 135 -27.36 12.86 -7.99
CA SER A 135 -28.66 13.22 -7.37
C SER A 135 -28.80 14.72 -7.11
N PHE A 136 -27.67 15.43 -6.99
CA PHE A 136 -27.58 16.89 -6.87
C PHE A 136 -28.09 17.64 -8.11
N LEU A 137 -28.18 16.97 -9.27
CA LEU A 137 -28.61 17.62 -10.50
C LEU A 137 -30.13 17.87 -10.48
N PRO A 138 -30.59 19.09 -10.78
CA PRO A 138 -32.01 19.34 -11.00
C PRO A 138 -32.48 18.70 -12.31
N GLU A 139 -33.76 18.39 -12.40
CA GLU A 139 -34.40 18.15 -13.70
C GLU A 139 -34.47 19.49 -14.47
N SER A 140 -33.53 19.71 -15.38
CA SER A 140 -33.32 20.99 -16.06
C SER A 140 -33.25 20.86 -17.58
N GLU A 141 -34.19 21.53 -18.24
CA GLU A 141 -34.22 21.73 -19.69
C GLU A 141 -33.36 22.92 -20.14
N THR A 142 -32.82 23.72 -19.21
CA THR A 142 -32.07 24.93 -19.51
C THR A 142 -30.57 24.81 -19.27
N LEU A 143 -30.11 23.80 -18.53
CA LEU A 143 -28.72 23.66 -18.15
C LEU A 143 -27.86 23.32 -19.39
N THR A 144 -26.85 24.15 -19.64
CA THR A 144 -25.94 24.00 -20.79
C THR A 144 -24.49 23.83 -20.39
N THR A 145 -24.09 24.38 -19.25
CA THR A 145 -22.73 24.29 -18.71
C THR A 145 -22.78 23.61 -17.36
N LEU A 146 -22.03 22.51 -17.22
CA LEU A 146 -21.96 21.74 -16.00
C LEU A 146 -20.50 21.38 -15.66
N ASN A 147 -20.07 21.80 -14.48
CA ASN A 147 -18.76 21.47 -13.92
C ASN A 147 -18.93 20.75 -12.59
N PHE A 148 -18.53 19.48 -12.52
CA PHE A 148 -18.46 18.71 -11.26
C PHE A 148 -17.08 18.08 -11.08
N ARG A 149 -16.07 18.79 -11.56
CA ARG A 149 -14.67 18.38 -11.46
C ARG A 149 -14.24 18.15 -10.00
N ASP A 150 -13.25 17.28 -9.80
CA ASP A 150 -12.57 17.05 -8.51
C ASP A 150 -13.61 16.75 -7.39
N ASN A 151 -14.38 15.68 -7.61
CA ASN A 151 -15.40 15.08 -6.73
C ASN A 151 -15.21 13.53 -6.79
N ASP A 152 -16.11 12.74 -6.22
CA ASP A 152 -16.04 11.27 -6.16
C ASP A 152 -17.15 10.56 -6.95
N ILE A 153 -17.58 11.13 -8.08
CA ILE A 153 -18.68 10.56 -8.89
C ILE A 153 -18.21 9.32 -9.66
N GLU A 154 -18.90 8.19 -9.48
CA GLU A 154 -18.58 6.92 -10.15
C GLU A 154 -19.42 6.65 -11.41
N SER A 155 -20.63 7.20 -11.46
CA SER A 155 -21.62 6.88 -12.50
C SER A 155 -22.22 8.14 -13.13
N LEU A 156 -22.36 8.11 -14.46
CA LEU A 156 -23.06 9.14 -15.24
C LEU A 156 -24.51 8.75 -15.56
N GLU A 157 -25.02 7.68 -14.94
CA GLU A 157 -26.43 7.35 -15.00
C GLU A 157 -27.27 8.54 -14.50
N GLU A 158 -28.45 8.74 -15.08
CA GLU A 158 -29.32 9.92 -14.88
C GLU A 158 -28.88 11.24 -15.54
N LEU A 159 -27.61 11.42 -15.92
CA LEU A 159 -27.14 12.70 -16.50
C LEU A 159 -28.01 13.14 -17.69
N ALA A 160 -28.20 12.26 -18.68
CA ALA A 160 -28.98 12.56 -19.87
C ALA A 160 -30.48 12.75 -19.59
N ILE A 161 -31.00 12.18 -18.50
CA ILE A 161 -32.42 12.28 -18.12
C ILE A 161 -32.65 13.59 -17.37
N ARG A 162 -31.72 14.01 -16.51
CA ARG A 162 -31.83 15.22 -15.69
C ARG A 162 -31.46 16.47 -16.46
N THR A 163 -30.44 16.42 -17.31
CA THR A 163 -29.87 17.60 -17.98
C THR A 163 -29.65 17.37 -19.48
N PRO A 164 -30.72 17.08 -20.26
CA PRO A 164 -30.62 16.64 -21.66
C PRO A 164 -29.99 17.65 -22.64
N ASN A 165 -29.85 18.92 -22.24
CA ASN A 165 -29.37 20.01 -23.10
C ASN A 165 -27.95 20.50 -22.77
N VAL A 166 -27.19 19.76 -21.95
CA VAL A 166 -25.79 20.11 -21.64
C VAL A 166 -24.93 20.06 -22.90
N THR A 167 -24.13 21.11 -23.10
CA THR A 167 -23.19 21.26 -24.22
C THR A 167 -21.73 21.29 -23.76
N HIS A 168 -21.49 21.81 -22.55
CA HIS A 168 -20.16 21.89 -21.92
C HIS A 168 -20.15 21.08 -20.62
N LEU A 169 -19.33 20.04 -20.59
CA LEU A 169 -19.25 19.10 -19.49
C LEU A 169 -17.82 18.94 -19.00
N ASN A 170 -17.59 19.28 -17.73
CA ASN A 170 -16.33 19.02 -17.06
C ASN A 170 -16.53 18.03 -15.91
N LEU A 171 -16.05 16.81 -16.11
CA LEU A 171 -16.13 15.70 -15.15
C LEU A 171 -14.75 15.22 -14.68
N ARG A 172 -13.71 16.04 -14.91
CA ARG A 172 -12.32 15.68 -14.59
C ARG A 172 -12.16 15.32 -13.11
N GLY A 173 -11.24 14.41 -12.77
CA GLY A 173 -10.89 14.15 -11.38
C GLY A 173 -12.04 13.54 -10.60
N ASN A 174 -12.65 12.50 -11.17
CA ASN A 174 -13.73 11.73 -10.57
C ASN A 174 -13.39 10.22 -10.68
N ALA A 175 -14.33 9.35 -10.35
CA ALA A 175 -14.15 7.89 -10.39
C ALA A 175 -14.98 7.22 -11.52
N VAL A 176 -15.36 7.97 -12.55
CA VAL A 176 -16.24 7.48 -13.63
C VAL A 176 -15.58 6.34 -14.41
N GLN A 177 -16.26 5.20 -14.53
CA GLN A 177 -15.79 4.04 -15.31
C GLN A 177 -16.36 3.98 -16.73
N SER A 178 -17.55 4.53 -16.96
CA SER A 178 -18.25 4.42 -18.24
C SER A 178 -18.79 5.76 -18.73
N VAL A 179 -18.46 6.08 -19.98
CA VAL A 179 -19.03 7.23 -20.72
C VAL A 179 -20.21 6.85 -21.61
N GLU A 180 -20.72 5.62 -21.53
CA GLU A 180 -21.91 5.19 -22.28
C GLU A 180 -23.09 6.16 -22.14
N PRO A 181 -23.42 6.70 -20.94
CA PRO A 181 -24.52 7.65 -20.81
C PRO A 181 -24.36 8.93 -21.64
N LEU A 182 -23.13 9.35 -21.95
CA LEU A 182 -22.85 10.55 -22.75
C LEU A 182 -23.31 10.39 -24.21
N ALA A 183 -23.42 9.16 -24.72
CA ALA A 183 -23.94 8.90 -26.07
C ALA A 183 -25.39 9.39 -26.26
N SER A 184 -26.13 9.59 -25.15
CA SER A 184 -27.49 10.12 -25.15
C SER A 184 -27.56 11.66 -25.11
N LEU A 185 -26.41 12.35 -25.13
CA LEU A 185 -26.30 13.81 -25.12
C LEU A 185 -25.68 14.32 -26.43
N PRO A 186 -26.42 14.32 -27.56
CA PRO A 186 -25.88 14.66 -28.88
C PRO A 186 -25.49 16.13 -29.05
N GLN A 187 -25.78 16.98 -28.06
CA GLN A 187 -25.47 18.41 -28.06
C GLN A 187 -24.10 18.74 -27.47
N LEU A 188 -23.38 17.76 -26.90
CA LEU A 188 -22.04 17.98 -26.32
C LEU A 188 -21.05 18.49 -27.37
N THR A 189 -20.47 19.66 -27.10
CA THR A 189 -19.42 20.27 -27.94
C THR A 189 -18.08 20.38 -27.20
N ASP A 190 -18.10 20.38 -25.86
CA ASP A 190 -16.94 20.42 -24.97
C ASP A 190 -17.07 19.34 -23.88
N VAL A 191 -16.12 18.42 -23.84
CA VAL A 191 -16.03 17.38 -22.81
C VAL A 191 -14.61 17.32 -22.24
N ASN A 192 -14.50 17.44 -20.92
CA ASN A 192 -13.27 17.14 -20.19
C ASN A 192 -13.51 15.97 -19.24
N ALA A 193 -12.97 14.82 -19.62
CA ALA A 193 -13.07 13.52 -18.94
C ALA A 193 -11.72 13.04 -18.40
N ARG A 194 -10.75 13.94 -18.20
CA ARG A 194 -9.44 13.58 -17.65
C ARG A 194 -9.53 12.95 -16.27
N ASP A 195 -8.50 12.22 -15.87
CA ASP A 195 -8.27 11.81 -14.48
C ASP A 195 -9.53 11.10 -13.91
N ASN A 196 -9.95 10.03 -14.58
CA ASN A 196 -11.10 9.18 -14.24
C ASN A 196 -10.71 7.70 -14.35
N ARG A 197 -11.67 6.76 -14.31
CA ARG A 197 -11.46 5.31 -14.41
C ARG A 197 -12.03 4.73 -15.72
N ILE A 198 -12.09 5.53 -16.79
CA ILE A 198 -12.79 5.14 -18.02
C ILE A 198 -12.03 4.05 -18.78
N ASP A 199 -12.70 2.93 -19.05
CA ASP A 199 -12.12 1.77 -19.74
C ASP A 199 -12.23 1.85 -21.28
N THR A 200 -13.17 2.65 -21.80
CA THR A 200 -13.36 2.83 -23.25
C THR A 200 -14.02 4.16 -23.58
N PHE A 201 -13.54 4.80 -24.66
CA PHE A 201 -14.13 6.01 -25.21
C PHE A 201 -14.99 5.77 -26.47
N ALA A 202 -15.21 4.51 -26.85
CA ALA A 202 -16.03 4.16 -28.01
C ALA A 202 -17.43 4.82 -28.03
N PRO A 203 -18.14 5.00 -26.90
CA PRO A 203 -19.46 5.65 -26.90
C PRO A 203 -19.42 7.12 -27.34
N LEU A 204 -18.27 7.78 -27.28
CA LEU A 204 -18.11 9.16 -27.72
C LEU A 204 -17.98 9.28 -29.24
N ALA A 205 -17.61 8.21 -29.95
CA ALA A 205 -17.17 8.27 -31.35
C ALA A 205 -18.20 8.87 -32.33
N GLU A 206 -19.49 8.78 -32.01
CA GLU A 206 -20.60 9.27 -32.84
C GLU A 206 -21.11 10.66 -32.41
N LEU A 207 -20.55 11.25 -31.35
CA LEU A 207 -20.91 12.59 -30.90
C LEU A 207 -20.30 13.68 -31.81
N ASN A 208 -20.84 14.89 -31.76
CA ASN A 208 -20.33 16.03 -32.53
C ASN A 208 -19.54 16.99 -31.65
N ILE A 209 -18.54 16.46 -30.94
CA ILE A 209 -17.64 17.26 -30.09
C ILE A 209 -16.69 18.05 -30.99
N THR A 210 -16.71 19.39 -30.90
CA THR A 210 -15.96 20.27 -31.80
C THR A 210 -15.02 21.23 -31.08
N GLU A 211 -15.28 21.57 -29.83
CA GLU A 211 -14.52 22.59 -29.10
C GLU A 211 -13.36 21.96 -28.34
N ARG A 212 -13.68 21.07 -27.38
CA ARG A 212 -12.68 20.41 -26.53
C ARG A 212 -13.03 18.95 -26.28
N LEU A 213 -12.03 18.07 -26.38
CA LEU A 213 -12.12 16.69 -25.90
C LEU A 213 -10.84 16.30 -25.16
N TYR A 214 -10.93 16.26 -23.84
CA TYR A 214 -9.83 15.84 -22.98
C TYR A 214 -10.13 14.51 -22.31
N VAL A 215 -9.26 13.52 -22.47
CA VAL A 215 -9.51 12.11 -22.09
C VAL A 215 -8.31 11.43 -21.43
N THR A 216 -7.18 12.10 -21.27
CA THR A 216 -5.97 11.51 -20.66
C THR A 216 -6.13 11.26 -19.16
N GLY A 217 -5.28 10.38 -18.58
CA GLY A 217 -5.38 10.04 -17.15
C GLY A 217 -6.53 9.09 -16.82
N ASN A 218 -6.95 8.26 -17.78
CA ASN A 218 -7.96 7.22 -17.59
C ASN A 218 -7.36 5.81 -17.57
N ALA A 219 -8.19 4.79 -17.31
CA ALA A 219 -7.75 3.39 -17.31
C ALA A 219 -7.28 2.94 -18.71
N THR A 220 -7.94 3.43 -19.78
CA THR A 220 -7.49 3.20 -21.16
C THR A 220 -6.66 4.35 -21.74
N HIS A 221 -5.65 3.97 -22.52
CA HIS A 221 -4.85 4.86 -23.36
C HIS A 221 -5.07 4.56 -24.86
N ASP A 222 -6.04 3.71 -25.19
CA ASP A 222 -6.44 3.42 -26.57
C ASP A 222 -7.47 4.45 -27.05
N TYR A 223 -6.99 5.38 -27.86
CA TYR A 223 -7.81 6.43 -28.47
C TYR A 223 -8.24 6.10 -29.90
N ALA A 224 -8.06 4.87 -30.37
CA ALA A 224 -8.39 4.48 -31.75
C ALA A 224 -9.88 4.71 -32.05
N ALA A 225 -10.76 4.46 -31.09
CA ALA A 225 -12.19 4.71 -31.24
C ALA A 225 -12.53 6.21 -31.39
N LEU A 226 -11.66 7.11 -30.93
CA LEU A 226 -11.79 8.56 -31.06
C LEU A 226 -11.26 9.09 -32.40
N ALA A 227 -10.77 8.23 -33.30
CA ALA A 227 -10.27 8.65 -34.61
C ALA A 227 -11.25 9.53 -35.42
N PRO A 228 -12.58 9.27 -35.43
CA PRO A 228 -13.53 10.17 -36.10
C PRO A 228 -13.58 11.58 -35.49
N LEU A 229 -13.37 11.68 -34.17
CA LEU A 229 -13.39 12.94 -33.43
C LEU A 229 -12.08 13.71 -33.54
N ALA A 230 -10.96 13.01 -33.68
CA ALA A 230 -9.64 13.62 -33.71
C ALA A 230 -9.60 14.77 -34.73
N GLU A 231 -10.00 14.55 -35.98
CA GLU A 231 -9.90 15.59 -37.02
C GLU A 231 -10.82 16.80 -36.83
N GLN A 232 -11.92 16.68 -36.07
CA GLN A 232 -12.91 17.76 -35.90
C GLN A 232 -12.77 18.56 -34.60
N VAL A 233 -12.19 17.99 -33.54
CA VAL A 233 -12.04 18.67 -32.25
C VAL A 233 -10.92 19.70 -32.33
N ALA A 234 -11.22 20.95 -31.98
CA ALA A 234 -10.25 22.05 -32.04
C ALA A 234 -9.14 21.94 -30.98
N ASP A 235 -9.48 21.50 -29.77
CA ASP A 235 -8.55 21.35 -28.65
C ASP A 235 -8.67 19.95 -28.02
N ARG A 236 -7.63 19.14 -28.16
CA ARG A 236 -7.61 17.74 -27.69
C ARG A 236 -6.28 17.40 -27.06
N ASP A 237 -6.28 16.40 -26.21
CA ASP A 237 -5.09 15.99 -25.45
C ASP A 237 -4.64 14.55 -25.71
N PHE A 238 -5.28 13.91 -26.69
CA PHE A 238 -4.90 12.60 -27.17
C PHE A 238 -4.30 12.69 -28.57
N GLU A 239 -3.26 11.91 -28.79
CA GLU A 239 -2.70 11.66 -30.11
C GLU A 239 -3.04 10.24 -30.55
N GLN A 240 -3.28 10.06 -31.84
CA GLN A 240 -3.35 8.73 -32.42
C GLN A 240 -1.92 8.20 -32.54
N LEU A 241 -1.45 7.50 -31.51
CA LEU A 241 -0.14 6.86 -31.53
C LEU A 241 -0.15 5.69 -32.53
N PRO A 242 0.98 5.40 -33.19
CA PRO A 242 1.13 4.15 -33.94
C PRO A 242 1.01 2.95 -32.99
N ASP A 243 0.54 1.81 -33.51
CA ASP A 243 0.54 0.56 -32.76
C ASP A 243 1.97 0.19 -32.30
N ARG A 244 2.06 -0.43 -31.13
CA ARG A 244 3.31 -1.03 -30.63
C ARG A 244 3.87 -2.02 -31.66
N PRO A 245 5.19 -2.11 -31.85
CA PRO A 245 5.78 -3.16 -32.68
C PRO A 245 5.34 -4.55 -32.23
N ALA A 246 4.84 -5.36 -33.16
CA ALA A 246 4.54 -6.76 -32.94
C ALA A 246 5.83 -7.59 -33.07
N PHE A 247 6.04 -8.51 -32.14
CA PHE A 247 7.17 -9.43 -32.13
C PHE A 247 6.71 -10.80 -32.63
N SER A 248 7.48 -11.43 -33.52
CA SER A 248 7.13 -12.77 -34.02
C SER A 248 7.26 -13.87 -32.97
N GLU A 249 8.04 -13.62 -31.91
CA GLU A 249 8.27 -14.55 -30.81
C GLU A 249 7.86 -13.88 -29.47
N PRO A 250 7.11 -14.58 -28.60
CA PRO A 250 6.80 -14.09 -27.26
C PRO A 250 8.05 -14.12 -26.35
N SER A 251 8.00 -13.40 -25.22
CA SER A 251 9.01 -13.58 -24.16
C SER A 251 9.06 -15.05 -23.74
N GLY A 252 10.24 -15.59 -23.43
CA GLY A 252 10.37 -17.00 -23.05
C GLY A 252 11.72 -17.63 -23.39
N VAL A 253 11.79 -18.94 -23.16
CA VAL A 253 12.93 -19.78 -23.57
C VAL A 253 12.88 -20.02 -25.07
N ILE A 254 13.99 -19.74 -25.75
CA ILE A 254 14.14 -19.86 -27.20
C ILE A 254 15.41 -20.63 -27.55
N SER A 255 15.43 -21.23 -28.75
CA SER A 255 16.66 -21.82 -29.28
C SER A 255 17.64 -20.74 -29.75
N PRO A 256 18.96 -20.88 -29.50
CA PRO A 256 19.95 -19.96 -30.03
C PRO A 256 19.92 -19.89 -31.56
N GLY A 257 19.89 -18.68 -32.11
CA GLY A 257 19.82 -18.41 -33.54
C GLY A 257 18.40 -18.24 -34.09
N THR A 258 17.35 -18.30 -33.26
CA THR A 258 15.98 -17.95 -33.68
C THR A 258 15.93 -16.54 -34.30
N GLU A 259 15.29 -16.42 -35.46
CA GLU A 259 15.13 -15.14 -36.16
C GLU A 259 13.88 -14.41 -35.65
N LEU A 260 14.08 -13.33 -34.90
CA LEU A 260 13.01 -12.46 -34.42
C LEU A 260 12.63 -11.44 -35.50
N ALA A 261 11.40 -11.52 -36.00
CA ALA A 261 10.83 -10.49 -36.85
C ALA A 261 10.01 -9.50 -36.03
N LEU A 262 10.15 -8.20 -36.35
CA LEU A 262 9.32 -7.12 -35.84
C LEU A 262 8.40 -6.62 -36.96
N ASP A 263 7.14 -6.35 -36.63
CA ASP A 263 6.16 -5.80 -37.57
C ASP A 263 5.45 -4.58 -36.97
N ALA A 264 4.99 -3.68 -37.83
CA ALA A 264 4.24 -2.48 -37.44
C ALA A 264 3.33 -2.04 -38.59
N ALA A 265 2.42 -1.11 -38.30
CA ALA A 265 1.49 -0.61 -39.30
C ALA A 265 2.20 -0.11 -40.58
N PRO A 266 1.62 -0.33 -41.79
CA PRO A 266 2.23 0.11 -43.04
C PRO A 266 2.66 1.58 -43.01
N GLY A 267 3.90 1.83 -43.43
CA GLY A 267 4.52 3.16 -43.45
C GLY A 267 5.27 3.55 -42.17
N ALA A 268 5.12 2.79 -41.07
CA ALA A 268 5.91 3.00 -39.86
C ALA A 268 7.36 2.51 -40.01
N SER A 269 8.28 3.13 -39.28
CA SER A 269 9.65 2.66 -39.09
C SER A 269 9.84 2.16 -37.66
N ILE A 270 10.43 0.98 -37.48
CA ILE A 270 10.68 0.40 -36.16
C ILE A 270 12.12 0.70 -35.73
N PHE A 271 12.29 1.12 -34.48
CA PHE A 271 13.58 1.34 -33.83
C PHE A 271 13.67 0.50 -32.56
N TYR A 272 14.84 -0.08 -32.29
CA TYR A 272 15.01 -0.99 -31.17
C TYR A 272 16.38 -0.87 -30.48
N THR A 273 16.43 -1.36 -29.25
CA THR A 273 17.62 -1.48 -28.40
C THR A 273 17.69 -2.89 -27.80
N ILE A 274 18.89 -3.30 -27.40
CA ILE A 274 19.15 -4.62 -26.79
C ILE A 274 19.89 -4.56 -25.44
N ASP A 275 20.21 -3.36 -24.98
CA ASP A 275 20.99 -3.09 -23.77
C ASP A 275 20.12 -2.64 -22.58
N GLY A 276 18.80 -2.63 -22.78
CA GLY A 276 17.82 -2.15 -21.82
C GLY A 276 17.52 -0.65 -21.94
N SER A 277 18.23 0.14 -22.75
CA SER A 277 17.89 1.56 -22.95
C SER A 277 16.55 1.76 -23.68
N GLU A 278 15.90 2.90 -23.50
CA GLU A 278 14.69 3.22 -24.26
C GLU A 278 15.05 3.54 -25.72
N PRO A 279 14.41 2.87 -26.70
CA PRO A 279 14.66 3.14 -28.10
C PRO A 279 14.13 4.51 -28.50
N THR A 280 14.84 5.16 -29.41
CA THR A 280 14.49 6.45 -30.03
C THR A 280 14.74 6.38 -31.54
N GLU A 281 14.36 7.41 -32.30
CA GLU A 281 14.65 7.50 -33.74
C GLU A 281 16.16 7.47 -34.09
N THR A 282 17.05 7.66 -33.11
CA THR A 282 18.51 7.54 -33.30
C THR A 282 19.06 6.15 -32.95
N SER A 283 18.21 5.25 -32.44
CA SER A 283 18.56 3.87 -32.11
C SER A 283 18.65 2.99 -33.37
N SER A 284 18.92 1.70 -33.19
CA SER A 284 19.04 0.76 -34.30
C SER A 284 17.72 0.66 -35.05
N ARG A 285 17.73 1.01 -36.35
CA ARG A 285 16.56 0.85 -37.21
C ARG A 285 16.41 -0.61 -37.63
N TYR A 286 15.24 -1.18 -37.40
CA TYR A 286 14.91 -2.53 -37.85
C TYR A 286 14.83 -2.58 -39.38
N THR A 287 15.58 -3.48 -39.99
CA THR A 287 15.66 -3.64 -41.46
C THR A 287 15.47 -5.08 -41.93
N GLY A 288 15.35 -6.03 -41.00
CA GLY A 288 15.18 -7.45 -41.23
C GLY A 288 15.32 -8.22 -39.91
N PRO A 289 15.03 -9.54 -39.92
CA PRO A 289 15.01 -10.33 -38.69
C PRO A 289 16.30 -10.25 -37.88
N ILE A 290 16.16 -10.26 -36.56
CA ILE A 290 17.24 -10.21 -35.58
C ILE A 290 17.55 -11.65 -35.15
N ALA A 291 18.76 -12.13 -35.38
CA ALA A 291 19.18 -13.43 -34.86
C ALA A 291 19.40 -13.34 -33.33
N LEU A 292 18.60 -14.09 -32.57
CA LEU A 292 18.68 -14.14 -31.12
C LEU A 292 19.73 -15.17 -30.70
N ASP A 293 20.97 -14.74 -30.54
CA ASP A 293 22.09 -15.58 -30.13
C ASP A 293 23.05 -14.86 -29.14
N VAL A 294 24.03 -15.61 -28.64
CA VAL A 294 25.05 -15.06 -27.72
C VAL A 294 25.89 -13.96 -28.38
N ALA A 295 26.05 -14.00 -29.71
CA ALA A 295 26.84 -13.00 -30.42
C ALA A 295 26.15 -11.62 -30.39
N LEU A 296 24.82 -11.57 -30.40
CA LEU A 296 24.03 -10.34 -30.32
C LEU A 296 24.37 -9.50 -29.09
N THR A 297 24.56 -10.14 -27.93
CA THR A 297 24.83 -9.46 -26.65
C THR A 297 26.31 -9.40 -26.27
N SER A 298 27.19 -10.05 -27.05
CA SER A 298 28.64 -10.12 -26.78
C SER A 298 29.35 -8.76 -26.77
N VAL A 299 28.76 -7.76 -27.43
CA VAL A 299 29.30 -6.39 -27.53
C VAL A 299 28.81 -5.48 -26.40
N LEU A 300 27.86 -5.94 -25.58
CA LEU A 300 27.24 -5.13 -24.55
C LEU A 300 28.15 -5.01 -23.31
N PRO A 301 28.17 -3.84 -22.66
CA PRO A 301 28.84 -3.68 -21.38
C PRO A 301 28.32 -4.68 -20.34
N VAL A 302 29.21 -5.08 -19.43
CA VAL A 302 28.84 -5.88 -18.27
C VAL A 302 28.26 -4.93 -17.21
N LEU A 303 26.94 -4.95 -17.06
CA LEU A 303 26.19 -4.08 -16.16
C LEU A 303 26.68 -4.20 -14.71
N SER A 304 27.06 -5.43 -14.36
CA SER A 304 27.57 -5.84 -13.06
C SER A 304 28.89 -5.19 -12.64
N ASN A 305 29.66 -4.66 -13.60
CA ASN A 305 30.92 -3.96 -13.33
C ASN A 305 30.70 -2.49 -12.95
N ASN A 306 29.45 -2.02 -12.91
CA ASN A 306 29.12 -0.71 -12.36
C ASN A 306 29.27 -0.71 -10.84
N ARG A 307 29.55 0.48 -10.31
CA ARG A 307 29.72 0.71 -8.89
C ARG A 307 28.37 0.71 -8.16
N THR A 308 28.22 -0.17 -7.18
CA THR A 308 26.97 -0.32 -6.41
C THR A 308 27.09 -0.03 -4.91
N ALA A 309 28.33 0.10 -4.41
CA ALA A 309 28.61 0.38 -2.99
C ALA A 309 29.85 1.30 -2.88
N THR A 310 30.00 1.98 -1.74
CA THR A 310 31.21 2.79 -1.45
C THR A 310 32.32 1.98 -0.81
N ASN A 311 31.95 0.96 -0.03
CA ASN A 311 32.83 0.17 0.83
C ASN A 311 33.30 -1.14 0.19
N LEU A 312 32.89 -1.40 -1.05
CA LEU A 312 33.26 -2.59 -1.82
C LEU A 312 33.67 -2.17 -3.22
N PRO A 313 34.75 -2.75 -3.77
CA PRO A 313 35.12 -2.51 -5.15
C PRO A 313 34.02 -3.03 -6.09
N ALA A 314 33.85 -2.37 -7.23
CA ALA A 314 33.01 -2.90 -8.29
C ALA A 314 33.58 -4.26 -8.77
N PRO A 315 32.72 -5.25 -9.05
CA PRO A 315 33.16 -6.48 -9.68
C PRO A 315 33.84 -6.24 -11.04
N THR A 316 34.69 -7.18 -11.45
CA THR A 316 35.39 -7.13 -12.74
C THR A 316 35.15 -8.42 -13.51
N PHE A 317 33.90 -8.70 -13.86
CA PHE A 317 33.54 -9.85 -14.66
C PHE A 317 33.89 -9.61 -16.13
N GLU A 318 34.39 -10.65 -16.81
CA GLU A 318 34.43 -10.66 -18.27
C GLU A 318 33.04 -11.01 -18.82
N ARG A 319 32.73 -10.53 -20.03
CA ARG A 319 31.41 -10.75 -20.65
C ARG A 319 31.07 -12.25 -20.79
N SER A 320 32.08 -13.10 -21.02
CA SER A 320 31.92 -14.55 -21.13
C SER A 320 31.48 -15.22 -19.83
N ASP A 321 31.67 -14.56 -18.70
CA ASP A 321 31.49 -15.14 -17.37
C ASP A 321 30.10 -14.85 -16.79
N VAL A 322 29.30 -14.04 -17.48
CA VAL A 322 27.99 -13.58 -17.00
C VAL A 322 26.91 -14.07 -17.94
N GLU A 323 26.10 -15.00 -17.44
CA GLU A 323 24.87 -15.46 -18.09
C GLU A 323 23.96 -14.28 -18.41
N ARG A 324 23.34 -14.31 -19.60
CA ARG A 324 22.55 -13.19 -20.10
C ARG A 324 21.38 -13.61 -20.97
N ALA A 325 20.19 -13.18 -20.59
CA ALA A 325 19.03 -13.13 -21.46
C ALA A 325 19.13 -11.98 -22.46
N ILE A 326 18.48 -12.11 -23.62
CA ILE A 326 18.38 -11.06 -24.63
C ILE A 326 17.14 -10.23 -24.33
N ILE A 327 17.33 -8.94 -24.07
CA ILE A 327 16.24 -7.98 -23.98
C ILE A 327 16.11 -7.30 -25.34
N VAL A 328 14.89 -7.17 -25.86
CA VAL A 328 14.62 -6.35 -27.05
C VAL A 328 13.52 -5.37 -26.69
N ARG A 329 13.83 -4.07 -26.75
CA ARG A 329 12.87 -2.98 -26.55
C ARG A 329 12.67 -2.26 -27.88
N ALA A 330 11.43 -2.05 -28.32
CA ALA A 330 11.14 -1.48 -29.63
C ALA A 330 9.97 -0.49 -29.62
N ILE A 331 10.08 0.53 -30.47
CA ILE A 331 9.02 1.50 -30.80
C ILE A 331 8.79 1.54 -32.32
N ALA A 332 7.58 1.91 -32.73
CA ALA A 332 7.24 2.25 -34.10
C ALA A 332 7.07 3.77 -34.23
N VAL A 333 7.60 4.35 -35.31
CA VAL A 333 7.46 5.78 -35.60
C VAL A 333 6.77 5.95 -36.94
N LYS A 334 5.69 6.71 -36.96
CA LYS A 334 4.91 7.01 -38.16
C LYS A 334 4.44 8.46 -38.12
N ASP A 335 4.71 9.18 -39.21
CA ASP A 335 4.31 10.59 -39.38
C ASP A 335 4.76 11.53 -38.24
N GLY A 336 5.88 11.20 -37.58
CA GLY A 336 6.44 11.96 -36.45
C GLY A 336 5.90 11.55 -35.07
N ALA A 337 4.86 10.72 -35.01
CA ALA A 337 4.35 10.14 -33.78
C ALA A 337 5.09 8.83 -33.44
N THR A 338 5.30 8.56 -32.16
CA THR A 338 6.00 7.37 -31.64
C THR A 338 5.02 6.49 -30.88
N SER A 339 5.04 5.18 -31.14
CA SER A 339 4.21 4.22 -30.42
C SER A 339 4.61 4.13 -28.95
N GLU A 340 3.72 3.57 -28.14
CA GLU A 340 4.10 3.00 -26.86
C GLU A 340 5.23 1.97 -26.99
N LEU A 341 5.96 1.77 -25.90
CA LEU A 341 7.09 0.85 -25.86
C LEU A 341 6.63 -0.62 -25.83
N ALA A 342 7.33 -1.47 -26.58
CA ALA A 342 7.22 -2.92 -26.46
C ALA A 342 8.54 -3.53 -25.99
N THR A 343 8.50 -4.34 -24.93
CA THR A 343 9.66 -5.03 -24.37
C THR A 343 9.44 -6.55 -24.41
N ARG A 344 10.50 -7.30 -24.73
CA ARG A 344 10.53 -8.75 -24.65
C ARG A 344 11.85 -9.24 -24.04
N THR A 345 11.75 -10.29 -23.23
CA THR A 345 12.89 -11.01 -22.64
C THR A 345 12.97 -12.41 -23.23
N TYR A 346 14.13 -12.75 -23.80
CA TYR A 346 14.41 -14.06 -24.40
C TYR A 346 15.55 -14.78 -23.67
N LEU A 347 15.28 -15.99 -23.19
CA LEU A 347 16.24 -16.86 -22.51
C LEU A 347 16.77 -17.87 -23.54
N LEU A 348 18.09 -17.94 -23.73
CA LEU A 348 18.70 -18.76 -24.79
C LEU A 348 18.74 -20.27 -24.46
N ASP A 349 18.49 -20.61 -23.21
CA ASP A 349 18.32 -21.97 -22.71
C ASP A 349 17.47 -21.92 -21.42
N ASP A 350 17.20 -23.09 -20.86
CA ASP A 350 16.47 -23.28 -19.61
C ASP A 350 17.38 -23.30 -18.37
N GLY A 351 18.68 -23.02 -18.53
CA GLY A 351 19.67 -23.10 -17.45
C GLY A 351 19.37 -22.20 -16.26
N VAL A 352 18.76 -21.03 -16.50
CA VAL A 352 18.31 -20.12 -15.44
C VAL A 352 17.26 -20.75 -14.51
N PHE A 353 16.52 -21.76 -14.97
CA PHE A 353 15.48 -22.47 -14.23
C PHE A 353 15.97 -23.76 -13.56
N THR A 354 17.28 -24.03 -13.54
CA THR A 354 17.84 -25.26 -12.94
C THR A 354 17.48 -25.43 -11.46
N SER A 355 17.24 -24.32 -10.75
CA SER A 355 16.82 -24.31 -9.34
C SER A 355 15.30 -24.40 -9.15
N GLU A 356 14.52 -24.52 -10.22
CA GLU A 356 13.05 -24.49 -10.24
C GLU A 356 12.42 -23.21 -9.67
N LEU A 357 13.24 -22.23 -9.26
CA LEU A 357 12.78 -20.93 -8.79
C LEU A 357 12.16 -20.12 -9.94
N PRO A 358 11.13 -19.31 -9.66
CA PRO A 358 10.65 -18.32 -10.61
C PRO A 358 11.75 -17.32 -10.96
N VAL A 359 11.65 -16.74 -12.16
CA VAL A 359 12.59 -15.74 -12.67
C VAL A 359 11.87 -14.41 -12.84
N VAL A 360 12.46 -13.36 -12.26
CA VAL A 360 12.03 -11.97 -12.45
C VAL A 360 13.04 -11.25 -13.34
N SER A 361 12.65 -10.88 -14.56
CA SER A 361 13.48 -10.08 -15.47
C SER A 361 13.07 -8.61 -15.37
N LEU A 362 13.98 -7.77 -14.90
CA LEU A 362 13.82 -6.32 -14.88
C LEU A 362 14.61 -5.69 -16.03
N SER A 363 13.92 -4.87 -16.84
CA SER A 363 14.52 -4.13 -17.95
C SER A 363 14.31 -2.64 -17.79
N THR A 364 15.39 -1.86 -17.79
CA THR A 364 15.35 -0.40 -17.62
C THR A 364 16.57 0.25 -18.28
N ASP A 365 16.51 1.55 -18.55
CA ASP A 365 17.70 2.27 -18.99
C ASP A 365 18.79 2.19 -17.90
N ALA A 366 20.01 1.78 -18.25
CA ALA A 366 21.10 1.62 -17.30
C ALA A 366 21.39 2.90 -16.49
N LYS A 367 21.07 4.07 -17.03
CA LYS A 367 21.16 5.35 -16.30
C LYS A 367 20.27 5.39 -15.05
N ASN A 368 19.10 4.76 -15.09
CA ASN A 368 18.18 4.67 -13.96
C ASN A 368 18.79 3.93 -12.78
N LEU A 369 19.76 3.05 -13.04
CA LEU A 369 20.45 2.27 -12.03
C LEU A 369 21.79 2.90 -11.62
N PHE A 370 22.59 3.39 -12.58
CA PHE A 370 24.02 3.68 -12.35
C PHE A 370 24.46 5.11 -12.68
N ASP A 371 23.58 5.98 -13.17
CA ASP A 371 23.94 7.38 -13.39
C ASP A 371 24.32 8.08 -12.07
N PRO A 372 25.40 8.88 -12.02
CA PRO A 372 25.83 9.52 -10.78
C PRO A 372 24.81 10.48 -10.16
N SER A 373 23.84 10.97 -10.92
CA SER A 373 22.85 11.97 -10.49
C SER A 373 21.48 11.38 -10.23
N ILE A 374 21.05 10.40 -11.04
CA ILE A 374 19.70 9.81 -10.93
C ILE A 374 19.70 8.30 -10.67
N GLY A 375 20.84 7.62 -10.78
CA GLY A 375 20.92 6.16 -10.67
C GLY A 375 20.62 5.69 -9.25
N ILE A 376 19.61 4.85 -9.09
CA ILE A 376 19.13 4.41 -7.76
C ILE A 376 20.02 3.32 -7.16
N TYR A 377 20.80 2.61 -7.97
CA TYR A 377 21.61 1.47 -7.55
C TYR A 377 23.08 1.86 -7.25
N THR A 378 23.45 3.11 -7.49
CA THR A 378 24.82 3.62 -7.31
C THR A 378 24.93 4.50 -6.06
N PRO A 379 26.10 4.59 -5.43
CA PRO A 379 26.41 5.64 -4.44
C PRO A 379 26.42 7.07 -5.01
N GLY A 380 26.27 7.25 -6.33
CA GLY A 380 26.37 8.54 -6.99
C GLY A 380 27.79 9.08 -6.96
N ASN A 381 27.94 10.35 -6.61
CA ASN A 381 29.24 11.05 -6.58
C ASN A 381 30.06 10.81 -5.30
N LEU A 382 29.59 9.99 -4.36
CA LEU A 382 30.35 9.71 -3.13
C LEU A 382 31.67 8.99 -3.43
N PRO A 383 32.79 9.34 -2.79
CA PRO A 383 34.06 8.63 -2.98
C PRO A 383 34.01 7.20 -2.41
N ASP A 384 34.95 6.35 -2.83
CA ASP A 384 35.15 5.04 -2.19
C ASP A 384 35.61 5.22 -0.73
N GLY A 385 35.11 4.36 0.14
CA GLY A 385 35.35 4.44 1.58
C GLY A 385 34.28 3.73 2.40
N PRO A 386 34.36 3.81 3.74
CA PRO A 386 33.35 3.24 4.63
C PRO A 386 31.94 3.67 4.24
N LEU A 387 30.97 2.76 4.39
CA LEU A 387 29.57 3.07 4.11
C LEU A 387 29.09 4.21 5.01
N GLN A 388 28.54 5.25 4.39
CA GLN A 388 27.91 6.37 5.09
C GLN A 388 26.39 6.16 5.04
N ILE A 389 25.81 5.72 6.16
CA ILE A 389 24.37 5.46 6.26
C ILE A 389 23.61 6.78 6.02
N GLY A 390 22.55 6.72 5.21
CA GLY A 390 21.74 7.88 4.85
C GLY A 390 22.34 8.79 3.77
N GLN A 391 23.45 8.41 3.11
CA GLN A 391 24.08 9.24 2.08
C GLN A 391 24.28 8.52 0.74
N GLY A 392 24.07 9.26 -0.37
CA GLY A 392 24.26 8.79 -1.73
C GLY A 392 22.94 8.37 -2.38
N ASN A 393 22.93 8.22 -3.71
CA ASN A 393 21.68 8.06 -4.46
C ASN A 393 20.83 6.88 -3.98
N PHE A 394 21.45 5.76 -3.60
CA PHE A 394 20.71 4.60 -3.10
C PHE A 394 19.97 4.84 -1.77
N TYR A 395 20.21 5.93 -1.03
CA TYR A 395 19.48 6.29 0.21
C TYR A 395 18.31 7.23 -0.05
N GLU A 396 18.16 7.73 -1.26
CA GLU A 396 17.11 8.68 -1.59
C GLU A 396 15.73 8.00 -1.64
N THR A 397 14.70 8.78 -1.35
CA THR A 397 13.32 8.31 -1.14
C THR A 397 12.31 9.21 -1.86
N GLY A 398 11.02 8.90 -1.76
CA GLY A 398 9.96 9.63 -2.47
C GLY A 398 9.79 9.21 -3.94
N GLN A 399 8.69 9.65 -4.56
CA GLN A 399 8.34 9.31 -5.94
C GLN A 399 9.39 9.81 -6.94
N ALA A 400 10.05 10.94 -6.65
CA ALA A 400 11.14 11.48 -7.46
C ALA A 400 12.34 10.54 -7.63
N TRP A 401 12.48 9.52 -6.77
CA TRP A 401 13.53 8.50 -6.81
C TRP A 401 13.04 7.12 -7.24
N GLU A 402 11.82 7.04 -7.75
CA GLU A 402 11.31 5.90 -8.50
C GLU A 402 11.79 5.98 -9.95
N ARG A 403 12.04 4.82 -10.58
CA ARG A 403 12.50 4.75 -11.97
C ARG A 403 11.60 3.83 -12.79
N PRO A 404 11.29 4.17 -14.05
CA PRO A 404 10.54 3.28 -14.91
C PRO A 404 11.35 2.03 -15.24
N ALA A 405 10.69 0.89 -15.29
CA ALA A 405 11.23 -0.39 -15.71
C ALA A 405 10.12 -1.24 -16.35
N HIS A 406 10.51 -2.34 -16.97
CA HIS A 406 9.63 -3.41 -17.42
C HIS A 406 9.94 -4.66 -16.62
N ILE A 407 8.91 -5.39 -16.19
CA ILE A 407 9.04 -6.72 -15.58
C ILE A 407 8.51 -7.76 -16.56
N ASP A 408 9.28 -8.82 -16.78
CA ASP A 408 8.76 -10.11 -17.24
C ASP A 408 8.91 -11.12 -16.10
N TYR A 409 7.86 -11.88 -15.80
CA TYR A 409 7.85 -12.91 -14.76
C TYR A 409 7.71 -14.30 -15.40
N PHE A 410 8.53 -15.25 -14.96
CA PHE A 410 8.57 -16.60 -15.50
C PHE A 410 8.48 -17.67 -14.42
N GLU A 411 7.77 -18.75 -14.73
CA GLU A 411 7.65 -19.94 -13.89
C GLU A 411 7.87 -21.20 -14.73
N GLN A 412 8.77 -22.07 -14.30
CA GLN A 412 9.06 -23.35 -14.96
C GLN A 412 9.33 -23.21 -16.47
N GLY A 413 10.07 -22.16 -16.87
CA GLY A 413 10.37 -21.88 -18.29
C GLY A 413 9.29 -21.12 -19.06
N ASN A 414 8.11 -20.92 -18.49
CA ASN A 414 7.00 -20.23 -19.16
C ASN A 414 6.97 -18.75 -18.76
N HIS A 415 6.72 -17.89 -19.75
CA HIS A 415 6.37 -16.49 -19.49
C HIS A 415 4.94 -16.42 -18.95
N VAL A 416 4.78 -15.86 -17.75
CA VAL A 416 3.48 -15.75 -17.09
C VAL A 416 2.84 -14.41 -17.41
N PHE A 417 3.56 -13.31 -17.19
CA PHE A 417 3.12 -11.97 -17.54
C PHE A 417 4.31 -11.04 -17.77
N GLY A 418 4.04 -9.91 -18.44
CA GLY A 418 4.97 -8.79 -18.50
C GLY A 418 4.24 -7.45 -18.56
N GLN A 419 4.74 -6.46 -17.82
CA GLN A 419 4.17 -5.12 -17.73
C GLN A 419 5.23 -4.08 -17.37
N ASP A 420 4.92 -2.82 -17.64
CA ASP A 420 5.74 -1.69 -17.21
C ASP A 420 5.41 -1.32 -15.75
N ILE A 421 6.45 -0.96 -14.99
CA ILE A 421 6.42 -0.73 -13.54
C ILE A 421 7.37 0.39 -13.12
N GLY A 422 7.19 0.89 -11.90
CA GLY A 422 8.20 1.67 -11.19
C GLY A 422 9.09 0.78 -10.33
N ILE A 423 10.36 1.14 -10.17
CA ILE A 423 11.30 0.50 -9.24
C ILE A 423 11.99 1.52 -8.33
N ARG A 424 12.19 1.15 -7.06
CA ARG A 424 12.92 1.98 -6.08
C ARG A 424 13.68 1.13 -5.06
N ILE A 425 14.77 1.65 -4.51
CA ILE A 425 15.50 0.96 -3.45
C ILE A 425 14.68 0.86 -2.15
N HIS A 426 14.75 -0.31 -1.52
CA HIS A 426 14.18 -0.61 -0.21
C HIS A 426 15.24 -0.81 0.87
N GLY A 427 14.85 -0.63 2.13
CA GLY A 427 15.64 -0.89 3.33
C GLY A 427 16.22 0.37 3.96
N GLY A 428 16.87 0.19 5.11
CA GLY A 428 17.70 1.20 5.79
C GLY A 428 19.18 0.92 5.53
N PHE A 429 19.82 0.13 6.39
CA PHE A 429 21.24 -0.25 6.23
C PHE A 429 21.53 -0.99 4.91
N SER A 430 20.63 -1.91 4.50
CA SER A 430 20.83 -2.80 3.34
C SER A 430 20.90 -2.06 2.00
N ARG A 431 20.46 -0.80 1.93
CA ARG A 431 20.61 0.07 0.75
C ARG A 431 22.07 0.24 0.34
N GLY A 432 22.99 0.20 1.31
CA GLY A 432 24.42 0.32 1.09
C GLY A 432 25.10 -0.96 0.59
N LEU A 433 24.40 -2.10 0.58
CA LEU A 433 24.95 -3.38 0.11
C LEU A 433 25.03 -3.42 -1.42
N ALA A 434 25.92 -4.28 -1.95
CA ALA A 434 26.18 -4.32 -3.39
C ALA A 434 24.98 -4.89 -4.18
N GLN A 435 24.30 -5.91 -3.67
CA GLN A 435 22.95 -6.29 -4.08
C GLN A 435 21.96 -5.53 -3.19
N LYS A 436 20.99 -4.85 -3.79
CA LYS A 436 19.97 -4.05 -3.10
C LYS A 436 18.61 -4.71 -3.22
N SER A 437 17.77 -4.44 -2.22
CA SER A 437 16.35 -4.72 -2.28
C SER A 437 15.62 -3.69 -3.16
N LEU A 438 14.61 -4.13 -3.91
CA LEU A 438 13.84 -3.30 -4.85
C LEU A 438 12.35 -3.41 -4.54
N ARG A 439 11.70 -2.27 -4.29
CA ARG A 439 10.23 -2.17 -4.36
C ARG A 439 9.83 -2.09 -5.83
N LEU A 440 8.87 -2.90 -6.21
CA LEU A 440 8.21 -2.90 -7.52
C LEU A 440 6.85 -2.23 -7.38
N TYR A 441 6.53 -1.30 -8.27
CA TYR A 441 5.30 -0.50 -8.25
C TYR A 441 4.50 -0.73 -9.53
N ALA A 442 3.31 -1.32 -9.41
CA ALA A 442 2.31 -1.28 -10.46
C ALA A 442 1.48 0.00 -10.29
N ARG A 443 1.50 0.88 -11.28
CA ARG A 443 0.78 2.17 -11.26
C ARG A 443 0.29 2.49 -12.66
N SER A 444 -0.85 3.19 -12.73
CA SER A 444 -1.42 3.66 -14.00
C SER A 444 -0.46 4.53 -14.79
N GLU A 445 0.45 5.27 -14.13
CA GLU A 445 1.47 6.09 -14.78
C GLU A 445 2.48 5.29 -15.63
N TYR A 446 2.65 3.99 -15.35
CA TYR A 446 3.51 3.10 -16.15
C TYR A 446 2.70 2.16 -17.04
N GLY A 447 1.43 1.94 -16.75
CA GLY A 447 0.58 0.98 -17.46
C GLY A 447 -0.44 0.36 -16.52
N GLN A 448 -0.32 -0.94 -16.28
CA GLN A 448 -1.25 -1.63 -15.38
C GLN A 448 -0.99 -1.25 -13.91
N SER A 449 -2.04 -0.87 -13.19
CA SER A 449 -1.96 -0.41 -11.79
C SER A 449 -1.86 -1.55 -10.76
N ARG A 450 -1.90 -2.80 -11.22
CA ARG A 450 -1.84 -4.02 -10.40
C ARG A 450 -1.05 -5.12 -11.13
N PHE A 451 -0.44 -6.00 -10.35
CA PHE A 451 0.02 -7.33 -10.73
C PHE A 451 -1.13 -8.31 -10.49
N TYR A 452 -1.44 -9.14 -11.48
CA TYR A 452 -2.46 -10.19 -11.37
C TYR A 452 -1.80 -11.55 -11.46
N HIS A 453 -1.36 -12.09 -10.32
CA HIS A 453 -0.73 -13.40 -10.19
C HIS A 453 -0.70 -13.82 -8.72
N SER A 454 -0.83 -15.12 -8.45
CA SER A 454 -0.59 -15.69 -7.11
C SER A 454 0.90 -15.95 -6.95
N PHE A 455 1.61 -15.03 -6.30
CA PHE A 455 3.06 -15.13 -6.10
C PHE A 455 3.44 -16.08 -4.96
N PHE A 456 2.52 -16.34 -4.04
CA PHE A 456 2.78 -17.06 -2.79
C PHE A 456 1.90 -18.31 -2.74
N PRO A 457 2.49 -19.53 -2.64
CA PRO A 457 1.76 -20.80 -2.77
C PRO A 457 0.56 -21.00 -1.83
N ASP A 458 0.59 -20.39 -0.65
CA ASP A 458 -0.42 -20.55 0.41
C ASP A 458 -1.28 -19.30 0.63
N ASN A 459 -1.13 -18.29 -0.23
CA ASN A 459 -1.96 -17.08 -0.21
C ASN A 459 -2.87 -17.05 -1.45
N GLU A 460 -4.19 -17.03 -1.22
CA GLU A 460 -5.19 -16.96 -2.28
C GLU A 460 -5.26 -15.58 -2.97
N GLN A 461 -4.53 -14.58 -2.45
CA GLN A 461 -4.43 -13.26 -3.05
C GLN A 461 -3.75 -13.31 -4.41
N VAL A 462 -4.44 -12.75 -5.40
CA VAL A 462 -3.99 -12.69 -6.79
C VAL A 462 -3.70 -11.27 -7.26
N GLU A 463 -4.03 -10.26 -6.45
CA GLU A 463 -3.88 -8.84 -6.80
C GLU A 463 -2.88 -8.16 -5.87
N PHE A 464 -1.87 -7.52 -6.47
CA PHE A 464 -0.85 -6.75 -5.75
C PHE A 464 -0.56 -5.46 -6.49
N ASN A 465 -0.40 -4.34 -5.80
CA ASN A 465 0.09 -3.11 -6.44
C ASN A 465 1.58 -2.87 -6.17
N ARG A 466 2.12 -3.55 -5.16
CA ARG A 466 3.51 -3.44 -4.73
C ARG A 466 4.01 -4.83 -4.36
N LEU A 467 5.24 -5.10 -4.76
CA LEU A 467 5.99 -6.27 -4.32
C LEU A 467 7.39 -5.80 -3.90
N LEU A 468 8.02 -6.58 -3.04
CA LEU A 468 9.40 -6.34 -2.65
C LEU A 468 10.28 -7.50 -3.12
N LEU A 469 11.27 -7.21 -3.96
CA LEU A 469 12.41 -8.10 -4.16
C LEU A 469 13.44 -7.81 -3.06
N ARG A 470 13.38 -8.55 -1.95
CA ARG A 470 14.28 -8.39 -0.81
C ARG A 470 15.57 -9.19 -1.03
N ASN A 471 16.72 -8.56 -0.83
CA ASN A 471 18.05 -9.22 -0.91
C ASN A 471 18.41 -10.00 0.37
N ALA A 472 17.44 -10.35 1.21
CA ALA A 472 17.61 -10.83 2.58
C ALA A 472 18.22 -9.84 3.60
N GLY A 473 18.26 -8.53 3.30
CA GLY A 473 18.57 -7.50 4.30
C GLY A 473 19.93 -7.68 4.99
N ASN A 474 19.94 -7.72 6.33
CA ASN A 474 21.17 -7.97 7.11
C ASN A 474 21.62 -9.44 7.04
N ASP A 475 20.75 -10.36 6.62
CA ASP A 475 21.08 -11.77 6.36
C ASP A 475 21.56 -12.02 4.92
N TRP A 476 21.77 -10.97 4.11
CA TRP A 476 22.30 -11.11 2.74
C TRP A 476 23.65 -11.84 2.68
N GLN A 477 24.53 -11.55 3.65
CA GLN A 477 25.80 -12.29 3.81
C GLN A 477 25.63 -13.55 4.66
N GLY A 478 24.41 -13.92 4.98
CA GLY A 478 24.03 -14.93 5.97
C GLY A 478 23.48 -16.19 5.32
N ALA A 479 22.31 -16.62 5.78
CA ALA A 479 21.58 -17.78 5.25
C ALA A 479 20.70 -17.43 4.05
N MET A 480 20.43 -16.13 3.83
CA MET A 480 19.53 -15.55 2.82
C MET A 480 18.05 -15.89 2.97
N LEU A 481 17.67 -16.57 4.05
CA LEU A 481 16.29 -17.00 4.33
C LEU A 481 15.81 -16.63 5.73
N ARG A 482 16.67 -16.05 6.58
CA ARG A 482 16.43 -15.93 8.03
C ARG A 482 15.17 -15.16 8.42
N ASP A 483 14.98 -13.97 7.86
CA ASP A 483 13.76 -13.17 8.08
C ASP A 483 12.51 -13.92 7.58
N ALA A 484 12.57 -14.48 6.37
CA ALA A 484 11.47 -15.24 5.81
C ALA A 484 11.12 -16.45 6.68
N TYR A 485 12.10 -17.23 7.10
CA TYR A 485 11.91 -18.39 7.98
C TYR A 485 11.25 -18.00 9.30
N MET A 486 11.70 -16.90 9.91
CA MET A 486 11.05 -16.42 11.12
C MET A 486 9.63 -15.92 10.87
N GLN A 487 9.28 -15.46 9.67
CA GLN A 487 7.92 -15.03 9.30
C GLN A 487 7.01 -16.24 9.02
N GLU A 488 7.52 -17.29 8.37
CA GLU A 488 6.80 -18.54 8.11
C GLU A 488 6.33 -19.23 9.40
N LEU A 489 7.08 -19.12 10.49
CA LEU A 489 6.67 -19.67 11.79
C LEU A 489 5.41 -19.00 12.37
N LEU A 490 4.96 -17.86 11.80
CA LEU A 490 3.73 -17.15 12.19
C LEU A 490 2.52 -17.50 11.33
N ALA A 491 2.64 -18.32 10.27
CA ALA A 491 1.61 -18.44 9.23
C ALA A 491 0.19 -18.75 9.77
N ASP A 492 0.10 -19.58 10.82
CA ASP A 492 -1.18 -20.00 11.43
C ASP A 492 -1.61 -19.13 12.62
N ARG A 493 -1.02 -17.94 12.78
CA ARG A 493 -1.14 -17.12 14.00
C ARG A 493 -1.79 -15.76 13.73
N PRO A 494 -2.40 -15.13 14.75
CA PRO A 494 -3.09 -13.85 14.62
C PRO A 494 -2.13 -12.65 14.51
N LEU A 495 -0.92 -12.81 14.00
CA LEU A 495 0.02 -11.71 13.76
C LEU A 495 0.11 -11.46 12.27
N ASP A 496 0.21 -10.19 11.89
CA ASP A 496 0.56 -9.86 10.50
C ASP A 496 2.02 -10.26 10.25
N PHE A 497 2.22 -11.08 9.23
CA PHE A 497 3.51 -11.55 8.73
C PHE A 497 3.63 -11.23 7.23
N GLN A 498 4.81 -11.39 6.65
CA GLN A 498 5.05 -11.15 5.21
C GLN A 498 5.27 -12.48 4.50
N ASP A 499 4.50 -12.75 3.44
CA ASP A 499 4.69 -13.96 2.63
C ASP A 499 6.02 -13.98 1.88
N TYR A 500 6.45 -15.17 1.47
CA TYR A 500 7.77 -15.47 0.93
C TYR A 500 7.73 -16.26 -0.38
N GLN A 501 8.46 -15.81 -1.39
CA GLN A 501 8.81 -16.64 -2.55
C GLN A 501 10.23 -16.33 -3.04
N PRO A 502 11.19 -17.27 -2.99
CA PRO A 502 12.52 -17.05 -3.55
C PRO A 502 12.45 -17.00 -5.08
N ALA A 503 13.24 -16.12 -5.70
CA ALA A 503 13.26 -15.91 -7.14
C ALA A 503 14.66 -15.54 -7.64
N VAL A 504 14.98 -15.95 -8.86
CA VAL A 504 16.17 -15.47 -9.59
C VAL A 504 15.85 -14.13 -10.23
N VAL A 505 16.72 -13.13 -10.07
CA VAL A 505 16.54 -11.83 -10.71
C VAL A 505 17.51 -11.68 -11.88
N LEU A 506 16.99 -11.25 -13.03
CA LEU A 506 17.77 -10.77 -14.16
C LEU A 506 17.64 -9.24 -14.25
N MET A 507 18.77 -8.54 -14.46
CA MET A 507 18.79 -7.08 -14.61
C MET A 507 19.36 -6.71 -15.99
N ASN A 508 18.53 -6.13 -16.87
CA ASN A 508 18.79 -5.96 -18.30
C ASN A 508 19.34 -7.24 -18.95
N GLY A 509 18.77 -8.37 -18.53
CA GLY A 509 19.13 -9.71 -18.97
C GLY A 509 20.31 -10.34 -18.22
N GLU A 510 21.14 -9.61 -17.47
CA GLU A 510 22.25 -10.23 -16.71
C GLU A 510 21.75 -10.93 -15.45
N TYR A 511 22.27 -12.13 -15.17
CA TYR A 511 22.04 -12.80 -13.90
C TYR A 511 22.48 -11.91 -12.73
N TRP A 512 21.54 -11.57 -11.86
CA TRP A 512 21.76 -10.66 -10.75
C TRP A 512 21.83 -11.36 -9.39
N GLY A 513 21.46 -12.63 -9.31
CA GLY A 513 21.41 -13.41 -8.07
C GLY A 513 19.99 -13.65 -7.56
N MET A 514 19.89 -14.42 -6.48
CA MET A 514 18.62 -14.67 -5.82
C MET A 514 18.16 -13.46 -5.00
N HIS A 515 16.86 -13.17 -5.08
CA HIS A 515 16.10 -12.32 -4.18
C HIS A 515 14.89 -13.08 -3.64
N ASN A 516 14.23 -12.52 -2.65
CA ASN A 516 13.01 -13.05 -2.06
C ASN A 516 11.88 -12.08 -2.42
N ILE A 517 10.88 -12.52 -3.17
CA ILE A 517 9.62 -11.80 -3.34
C ILE A 517 8.92 -11.78 -1.98
N ARG A 518 8.48 -10.61 -1.54
CA ARG A 518 7.80 -10.39 -0.26
C ARG A 518 6.61 -9.46 -0.46
N GLU A 519 5.58 -9.66 0.34
CA GLU A 519 4.60 -8.61 0.61
C GLU A 519 5.25 -7.41 1.28
N LEU A 520 4.60 -6.26 1.21
CA LEU A 520 5.04 -5.01 1.84
C LEU A 520 3.88 -4.43 2.63
N TYR A 521 4.07 -4.19 3.92
CA TYR A 521 3.10 -3.43 4.71
C TYR A 521 3.01 -2.01 4.16
N SER A 522 1.88 -1.71 3.54
CA SER A 522 1.48 -0.39 3.06
C SER A 522 -0.01 -0.24 3.27
N ALA A 523 -0.56 0.97 3.07
CA ALA A 523 -2.00 1.17 3.19
C ALA A 523 -2.81 0.17 2.36
N GLU A 524 -2.31 -0.16 1.18
CA GLU A 524 -2.97 -1.10 0.27
C GLU A 524 -2.90 -2.56 0.74
N TYR A 525 -1.88 -2.95 1.51
CA TYR A 525 -1.90 -4.26 2.19
C TYR A 525 -3.08 -4.35 3.16
N PHE A 526 -3.35 -3.26 3.90
CA PHE A 526 -4.49 -3.22 4.83
C PHE A 526 -5.83 -3.07 4.12
N GLU A 527 -5.87 -2.37 3.00
CA GLU A 527 -7.05 -2.31 2.12
C GLU A 527 -7.42 -3.72 1.63
N ILE A 528 -6.45 -4.47 1.08
CA ILE A 528 -6.73 -5.80 0.52
C ILE A 528 -7.03 -6.83 1.62
N LYS A 529 -6.24 -6.85 2.69
CA LYS A 529 -6.35 -7.88 3.73
C LYS A 529 -7.49 -7.62 4.72
N TYR A 530 -7.77 -6.35 5.01
CA TYR A 530 -8.71 -5.95 6.05
C TYR A 530 -9.83 -5.03 5.56
N ASP A 531 -9.91 -4.63 4.29
CA ASP A 531 -10.93 -3.69 3.81
C ASP A 531 -10.90 -2.36 4.60
N ILE A 532 -9.70 -1.84 4.83
CA ILE A 532 -9.45 -0.57 5.52
C ILE A 532 -8.81 0.42 4.54
N ASP A 533 -9.54 1.49 4.24
CA ASP A 533 -9.05 2.59 3.41
C ASP A 533 -7.88 3.33 4.07
N GLU A 534 -6.97 3.87 3.27
CA GLU A 534 -5.79 4.60 3.73
C GLU A 534 -6.15 5.79 4.65
N THR A 535 -7.27 6.48 4.39
CA THR A 535 -7.73 7.62 5.20
C THR A 535 -8.23 7.22 6.59
N GLU A 536 -8.64 5.97 6.74
CA GLU A 536 -9.08 5.37 7.99
C GLU A 536 -7.96 4.57 8.65
N LEU A 537 -6.78 4.45 8.06
CA LEU A 537 -5.66 3.68 8.58
C LEU A 537 -4.68 4.56 9.35
N ALA A 538 -4.18 4.06 10.48
CA ALA A 538 -3.00 4.61 11.14
C ALA A 538 -1.91 3.53 11.26
N ILE A 539 -0.70 3.85 10.83
CA ILE A 539 0.52 3.06 11.04
C ILE A 539 1.55 3.96 11.72
N LEU A 540 2.03 3.55 12.88
CA LEU A 540 3.10 4.21 13.61
C LEU A 540 4.32 3.28 13.66
N GLU A 541 5.50 3.82 13.37
CA GLU A 541 6.77 3.08 13.41
C GLU A 541 7.72 3.72 14.43
N ALA A 542 8.45 2.89 15.16
CA ALA A 542 9.44 3.36 16.13
C ALA A 542 10.65 3.96 15.41
N GLU A 543 11.01 5.17 15.81
CA GLU A 543 12.17 5.89 15.30
C GLU A 543 12.97 6.39 16.51
N PRO A 544 14.09 5.74 16.87
CA PRO A 544 14.82 6.03 18.11
C PRO A 544 15.28 7.49 18.25
N ASP A 545 15.56 8.14 17.12
CA ASP A 545 16.04 9.53 17.08
C ASP A 545 14.89 10.55 17.02
N HIS A 546 13.64 10.10 16.88
CA HIS A 546 12.47 10.97 16.88
C HIS A 546 12.10 11.41 18.31
N PRO A 547 11.79 12.71 18.56
CA PRO A 547 11.48 13.20 19.91
C PRO A 547 10.34 12.48 20.63
N ASP A 548 9.41 11.92 19.87
CA ASP A 548 8.26 11.17 20.39
C ASP A 548 8.47 9.65 20.41
N GLY A 549 9.61 9.16 19.93
CA GLY A 549 9.96 7.74 19.83
C GLY A 549 9.21 6.95 18.76
N MET A 550 8.22 7.57 18.10
CA MET A 550 7.45 7.03 16.99
C MET A 550 7.28 8.10 15.91
N VAL A 551 7.18 7.68 14.66
CA VAL A 551 6.77 8.48 13.50
C VAL A 551 5.45 7.97 12.93
N ILE A 552 4.72 8.84 12.24
CA ILE A 552 3.47 8.51 11.55
C ILE A 552 3.82 8.14 10.10
N GLU A 553 3.79 6.84 9.79
CA GLU A 553 3.96 6.36 8.41
C GLU A 553 2.65 6.54 7.62
N THR A 554 1.51 6.37 8.28
CA THR A 554 0.16 6.59 7.73
C THR A 554 -0.77 7.04 8.86
N GLY A 555 -1.73 7.92 8.59
CA GLY A 555 -2.69 8.42 9.58
C GLY A 555 -2.43 9.86 10.02
N GLN A 556 -2.94 10.25 11.19
CA GLN A 556 -2.97 11.63 11.66
C GLN A 556 -2.32 11.80 13.04
N GLU A 557 -1.97 13.04 13.42
CA GLU A 557 -1.37 13.36 14.73
C GLU A 557 -2.22 12.87 15.91
N ARG A 558 -3.55 12.85 15.75
CA ARG A 558 -4.49 12.31 16.76
C ARG A 558 -4.22 10.84 17.07
N ASP A 559 -3.74 10.05 16.11
CA ASP A 559 -3.45 8.64 16.30
C ASP A 559 -2.18 8.44 17.12
N LEU A 560 -1.13 9.24 16.88
CA LEU A 560 0.06 9.25 17.73
C LEU A 560 -0.29 9.62 19.18
N ILE A 561 -1.16 10.62 19.38
CA ILE A 561 -1.67 10.99 20.70
C ILE A 561 -2.43 9.82 21.33
N HIS A 562 -3.35 9.19 20.58
CA HIS A 562 -4.14 8.05 21.04
C HIS A 562 -3.26 6.86 21.48
N TYR A 563 -2.22 6.53 20.71
CA TYR A 563 -1.24 5.49 21.08
C TYR A 563 -0.51 5.83 22.38
N ARG A 564 -0.01 7.06 22.52
CA ARG A 564 0.70 7.51 23.72
C ARG A 564 -0.20 7.51 24.95
N GLU A 565 -1.48 7.85 24.79
CA GLU A 565 -2.46 7.77 25.85
C GLU A 565 -2.72 6.32 26.28
N MET A 566 -2.80 5.37 25.34
CA MET A 566 -2.88 3.94 25.66
C MET A 566 -1.67 3.46 26.47
N VAL A 567 -0.44 3.75 26.01
CA VAL A 567 0.78 3.36 26.75
C VAL A 567 0.85 4.04 28.12
N ARG A 568 0.49 5.32 28.19
CA ARG A 568 0.42 6.06 29.46
C ARG A 568 -0.62 5.44 30.40
N PHE A 569 -1.80 5.10 29.90
CA PHE A 569 -2.87 4.48 30.67
C PHE A 569 -2.39 3.18 31.31
N ALA A 570 -1.75 2.30 30.55
CA ALA A 570 -1.17 1.06 31.07
C ALA A 570 -0.13 1.33 32.18
N LYS A 571 0.73 2.35 32.01
CA LYS A 571 1.77 2.72 32.99
C LYS A 571 1.22 3.30 34.29
N THR A 572 0.07 3.98 34.26
CA THR A 572 -0.41 4.79 35.40
C THR A 572 -1.59 4.18 36.15
N ASN A 573 -2.16 3.09 35.65
CA ASN A 573 -3.30 2.40 36.28
C ASN A 573 -2.87 1.04 36.82
N ASP A 574 -3.55 0.58 37.88
CA ASP A 574 -3.37 -0.79 38.39
C ASP A 574 -4.15 -1.75 37.52
N LEU A 575 -3.45 -2.54 36.70
CA LEU A 575 -4.06 -3.50 35.80
C LEU A 575 -4.57 -4.77 36.50
N ASN A 576 -4.42 -4.89 37.83
CA ASN A 576 -5.19 -5.87 38.61
C ASN A 576 -6.64 -5.42 38.88
N ASP A 577 -6.98 -4.15 38.60
CA ASP A 577 -8.37 -3.70 38.57
C ASP A 577 -9.04 -4.15 37.25
N ALA A 578 -10.09 -4.96 37.37
CA ALA A 578 -10.77 -5.53 36.21
C ALA A 578 -11.37 -4.48 35.25
N ALA A 579 -11.79 -3.31 35.76
CA ALA A 579 -12.31 -2.25 34.90
C ALA A 579 -11.17 -1.52 34.18
N ALA A 580 -10.01 -1.32 34.83
CA ALA A 580 -8.83 -0.78 34.18
C ALA A 580 -8.28 -1.72 33.10
N PHE A 581 -8.23 -3.03 33.37
CA PHE A 581 -7.80 -4.02 32.40
C PHE A 581 -8.74 -4.05 31.18
N ALA A 582 -10.06 -4.10 31.40
CA ALA A 582 -11.05 -4.07 30.32
C ALA A 582 -10.98 -2.76 29.50
N GLU A 583 -10.67 -1.63 30.13
CA GLU A 583 -10.47 -0.36 29.42
C GLU A 583 -9.21 -0.38 28.54
N LEU A 584 -8.14 -1.07 28.97
CA LEU A 584 -6.96 -1.25 28.14
C LEU A 584 -7.26 -2.17 26.94
N GLU A 585 -8.06 -3.23 27.13
CA GLU A 585 -8.52 -4.13 26.05
C GLU A 585 -9.33 -3.40 24.97
N ARG A 586 -10.01 -2.30 25.31
CA ARG A 586 -10.69 -1.43 24.32
C ARG A 586 -9.73 -0.60 23.49
N ARG A 587 -8.51 -0.36 23.98
CA ARG A 587 -7.51 0.49 23.32
C ARG A 587 -6.53 -0.32 22.48
N MET A 588 -6.26 -1.57 22.85
CA MET A 588 -5.32 -2.44 22.17
C MET A 588 -5.77 -3.90 22.18
N ASP A 589 -5.33 -4.64 21.17
CA ASP A 589 -5.41 -6.08 21.16
C ASP A 589 -4.27 -6.65 22.03
N ILE A 590 -4.58 -6.95 23.31
CA ILE A 590 -3.58 -7.40 24.29
C ILE A 590 -2.94 -8.72 23.86
N ASP A 591 -3.73 -9.67 23.35
CA ASP A 591 -3.22 -10.98 22.96
C ASP A 591 -2.29 -10.87 21.74
N ASN A 592 -2.64 -10.04 20.76
CA ASN A 592 -1.76 -9.72 19.64
C ASN A 592 -0.41 -9.13 20.11
N PHE A 593 -0.41 -8.20 21.08
CA PHE A 593 0.84 -7.64 21.62
C PHE A 593 1.67 -8.66 22.41
N LEU A 594 1.03 -9.44 23.28
CA LEU A 594 1.71 -10.48 24.06
C LEU A 594 2.32 -11.54 23.16
N GLU A 595 1.64 -11.88 22.06
CA GLU A 595 2.16 -12.78 21.04
C GLU A 595 3.37 -12.19 20.31
N TYR A 596 3.28 -10.94 19.86
CA TYR A 596 4.41 -10.21 19.29
C TYR A 596 5.62 -10.27 20.24
N ALA A 597 5.42 -9.97 21.52
CA ALA A 597 6.48 -10.02 22.52
C ALA A 597 7.05 -11.44 22.73
N ALA A 598 6.21 -12.47 22.69
CA ALA A 598 6.65 -13.87 22.81
C ALA A 598 7.54 -14.28 21.63
N TYR A 599 7.16 -13.94 20.40
CA TYR A 599 7.97 -14.17 19.20
C TYR A 599 9.32 -13.47 19.27
N GLN A 600 9.33 -12.16 19.57
CA GLN A 600 10.57 -11.39 19.69
C GLN A 600 11.49 -11.96 20.79
N ALA A 601 10.90 -12.38 21.92
CA ALA A 601 11.64 -12.99 23.02
C ALA A 601 12.25 -14.35 22.64
N PHE A 602 11.47 -15.22 21.99
CA PHE A 602 11.94 -16.52 21.55
C PHE A 602 13.05 -16.38 20.50
N TYR A 603 12.86 -15.52 19.49
CA TYR A 603 13.81 -15.27 18.41
C TYR A 603 15.14 -14.66 18.88
N GLY A 604 15.17 -14.09 20.08
CA GLY A 604 16.36 -13.41 20.57
C GLY A 604 16.63 -12.11 19.80
N ASN A 605 15.59 -11.46 19.29
CA ASN A 605 15.73 -10.28 18.44
C ASN A 605 15.96 -9.01 19.28
N LEU A 606 17.23 -8.63 19.43
CA LEU A 606 17.65 -7.45 20.20
C LEU A 606 17.38 -6.11 19.52
N ASP A 607 16.89 -6.12 18.28
CA ASP A 607 16.61 -4.91 17.51
C ASP A 607 15.11 -4.56 17.54
N SER A 608 14.33 -5.24 18.41
CA SER A 608 12.89 -5.05 18.56
C SER A 608 12.54 -4.13 19.75
N MET A 609 11.27 -3.73 19.86
CA MET A 609 10.68 -2.92 20.95
C MET A 609 11.03 -1.43 20.96
N PHE A 610 12.19 -1.04 20.44
CA PHE A 610 12.58 0.37 20.27
C PHE A 610 12.94 0.72 18.81
N ASN A 611 13.23 -0.29 18.00
CA ASN A 611 13.50 -0.27 16.58
C ASN A 611 12.73 -1.46 15.97
N ASN A 612 12.56 -1.50 14.64
CA ASN A 612 11.79 -2.54 13.92
C ASN A 612 10.46 -2.89 14.64
N TYR A 613 9.75 -1.84 15.06
CA TYR A 613 8.56 -1.92 15.90
C TYR A 613 7.51 -1.01 15.29
N ALA A 614 6.43 -1.60 14.79
CA ALA A 614 5.34 -0.86 14.19
C ALA A 614 4.01 -1.35 14.71
N VAL A 615 3.07 -0.41 14.79
CA VAL A 615 1.70 -0.65 15.23
C VAL A 615 0.72 -0.07 14.24
N TRP A 616 -0.43 -0.71 14.11
CA TRP A 616 -1.50 -0.25 13.23
C TRP A 616 -2.86 -0.28 13.90
N ARG A 617 -3.79 0.53 13.39
CA ARG A 617 -5.22 0.46 13.70
C ARG A 617 -6.07 1.10 12.61
N LYS A 618 -7.37 0.78 12.59
CA LYS A 618 -8.38 1.67 12.02
C LYS A 618 -8.58 2.89 12.94
N SER A 619 -8.53 4.11 12.41
CA SER A 619 -8.58 5.40 13.10
C SER A 619 -10.02 5.78 13.52
N VAL A 620 -10.67 4.86 14.25
CA VAL A 620 -12.03 5.00 14.77
C VAL A 620 -12.06 4.77 16.28
N ASP A 621 -13.18 5.11 16.92
CA ASP A 621 -13.44 4.74 18.31
C ASP A 621 -13.69 3.23 18.45
N TYR A 622 -13.45 2.70 19.66
CA TYR A 622 -13.64 1.29 19.93
C TYR A 622 -15.08 0.84 19.66
N THR A 623 -15.22 -0.22 18.86
CA THR A 623 -16.51 -0.80 18.50
C THR A 623 -16.48 -2.31 18.73
N GLU A 624 -17.49 -2.84 19.43
CA GLU A 624 -17.66 -4.28 19.67
C GLU A 624 -18.33 -4.95 18.45
N ASP A 625 -18.12 -6.27 18.30
CA ASP A 625 -18.79 -7.11 17.30
C ASP A 625 -18.58 -6.70 15.83
N VAL A 626 -17.41 -6.14 15.50
CA VAL A 626 -16.97 -5.84 14.12
C VAL A 626 -15.87 -6.79 13.65
N PRO A 627 -15.62 -6.91 12.33
CA PRO A 627 -14.51 -7.72 11.83
C PRO A 627 -13.16 -7.29 12.42
N ARG A 628 -12.25 -8.26 12.55
CA ARG A 628 -10.90 -8.01 13.05
C ARG A 628 -10.23 -6.88 12.26
N GLY A 629 -9.64 -5.92 12.96
CA GLY A 629 -9.04 -4.73 12.34
C GLY A 629 -9.95 -3.49 12.36
N HIS A 630 -11.27 -3.65 12.42
CA HIS A 630 -12.24 -2.54 12.34
C HIS A 630 -12.67 -1.99 13.72
N ASP A 631 -12.22 -2.61 14.80
CA ASP A 631 -12.62 -2.30 16.18
C ASP A 631 -11.87 -1.13 16.81
N GLY A 632 -11.02 -0.41 16.06
CA GLY A 632 -10.28 0.74 16.55
C GLY A 632 -9.09 0.41 17.49
N ARG A 633 -8.81 -0.86 17.77
CA ARG A 633 -7.72 -1.31 18.65
C ARG A 633 -6.36 -1.28 17.96
N TRP A 634 -5.32 -0.91 18.71
CA TRP A 634 -3.92 -1.05 18.28
C TRP A 634 -3.47 -2.50 18.19
N ARG A 635 -2.72 -2.81 17.12
CA ARG A 635 -2.11 -4.11 16.83
C ARG A 635 -0.65 -3.94 16.39
N TRP A 636 0.15 -4.98 16.52
CA TRP A 636 1.57 -5.01 16.23
C TRP A 636 1.87 -5.80 14.95
N ILE A 637 2.88 -5.32 14.22
CA ILE A 637 3.35 -5.91 12.97
C ILE A 637 4.73 -6.51 13.20
N VAL A 638 4.99 -7.67 12.60
CA VAL A 638 6.30 -8.32 12.64
C VAL A 638 7.05 -8.02 11.34
N PHE A 639 8.20 -7.35 11.43
CA PHE A 639 9.06 -7.09 10.27
C PHE A 639 10.52 -6.95 10.67
N ASP A 640 11.39 -7.07 9.67
CA ASP A 640 12.85 -6.93 9.78
C ASP A 640 13.46 -7.73 10.93
N LEU A 641 13.34 -9.06 10.81
CA LEU A 641 13.74 -10.01 11.84
C LEU A 641 15.19 -10.46 11.71
N ASP A 642 15.96 -9.92 10.76
CA ASP A 642 17.28 -10.44 10.37
C ASP A 642 18.27 -10.61 11.53
N GLN A 643 18.10 -9.91 12.66
CA GLN A 643 18.95 -10.01 13.85
C GLN A 643 18.61 -11.20 14.78
N GLY A 644 17.46 -11.85 14.59
CA GLY A 644 17.01 -13.03 15.33
C GLY A 644 17.70 -14.34 14.92
N PHE A 645 17.37 -15.43 15.61
CA PHE A 645 17.86 -16.80 15.31
C PHE A 645 19.38 -16.92 15.19
N ALA A 646 20.11 -16.21 16.05
CA ALA A 646 21.56 -16.23 16.12
C ALA A 646 22.29 -15.63 14.90
N GLN A 647 21.78 -14.54 14.30
CA GLN A 647 22.55 -13.82 13.28
C GLN A 647 23.79 -13.12 13.89
N ARG A 648 23.59 -12.32 14.95
CA ARG A 648 24.59 -11.37 15.45
C ARG A 648 25.68 -11.95 16.34
N PHE A 649 25.33 -12.90 17.21
CA PHE A 649 26.22 -13.41 18.26
C PHE A 649 26.60 -14.87 18.03
N PRO A 650 27.66 -15.38 18.68
CA PRO A 650 27.95 -16.82 18.71
C PRO A 650 26.73 -17.64 19.18
N ILE A 651 26.60 -18.86 18.69
CA ILE A 651 25.41 -19.70 18.92
C ILE A 651 25.06 -19.86 20.40
N ASP A 652 26.04 -20.09 21.27
CA ASP A 652 25.81 -20.26 22.71
C ASP A 652 25.30 -18.98 23.38
N GLU A 653 25.79 -17.81 22.98
CA GLU A 653 25.32 -16.52 23.48
C GLU A 653 23.90 -16.23 22.98
N SER A 654 23.60 -16.51 21.71
CA SER A 654 22.25 -16.33 21.16
C SER A 654 21.23 -17.24 21.83
N VAL A 655 21.54 -18.53 21.99
CA VAL A 655 20.65 -19.50 22.64
C VAL A 655 20.41 -19.13 24.10
N SER A 656 21.41 -18.64 24.82
CA SER A 656 21.32 -18.33 26.25
C SER A 656 20.82 -16.94 26.58
N TYR A 657 20.70 -16.03 25.60
CA TYR A 657 20.31 -14.65 25.85
C TYR A 657 18.90 -14.58 26.46
N ASP A 658 18.79 -13.95 27.63
CA ASP A 658 17.53 -13.80 28.35
C ASP A 658 16.77 -12.57 27.86
N MET A 659 15.98 -12.77 26.80
CA MET A 659 15.10 -11.72 26.29
C MET A 659 13.98 -11.35 27.27
N LEU A 660 13.55 -12.29 28.13
CA LEU A 660 12.52 -11.99 29.11
C LEU A 660 13.05 -11.00 30.14
N ALA A 661 14.30 -11.16 30.59
CA ALA A 661 14.97 -10.16 31.43
C ALA A 661 15.08 -8.79 30.74
N TYR A 662 15.35 -8.76 29.43
CA TYR A 662 15.36 -7.53 28.63
C TYR A 662 13.98 -6.86 28.59
N LEU A 663 12.93 -7.58 28.16
CA LEU A 663 11.55 -7.09 28.08
C LEU A 663 10.97 -6.65 29.43
N THR A 664 11.52 -7.16 30.52
CA THR A 664 11.10 -6.79 31.88
C THR A 664 12.04 -5.80 32.56
N GLY A 665 12.99 -5.25 31.81
CA GLY A 665 13.97 -4.25 32.25
C GLY A 665 13.40 -2.82 32.32
N PRO A 666 14.17 -1.87 32.87
CA PRO A 666 13.67 -0.53 33.19
C PRO A 666 13.51 0.40 31.97
N GLY A 667 13.84 -0.05 30.75
CA GLY A 667 13.70 0.74 29.51
C GLY A 667 12.27 1.25 29.31
N ASP A 668 12.11 2.47 28.79
CA ASP A 668 10.78 3.06 28.56
C ASP A 668 10.05 2.34 27.41
N GLU A 669 10.80 1.82 26.44
CA GLU A 669 10.36 0.97 25.33
C GLU A 669 9.67 -0.32 25.82
N HIS A 670 9.98 -0.78 27.03
CA HIS A 670 9.41 -1.99 27.63
C HIS A 670 8.23 -1.71 28.55
N ALA A 671 7.85 -0.45 28.73
CA ALA A 671 6.91 -0.06 29.75
C ALA A 671 5.52 -0.68 29.56
N LEU A 672 5.06 -0.86 28.32
CA LEU A 672 3.77 -1.49 28.03
C LEU A 672 3.77 -2.97 28.46
N PHE A 673 4.75 -3.74 27.99
CA PHE A 673 4.90 -5.16 28.35
C PHE A 673 5.01 -5.35 29.87
N ARG A 674 5.90 -4.58 30.52
CA ARG A 674 6.05 -4.61 31.98
C ARG A 674 4.77 -4.28 32.74
N SER A 675 3.95 -3.36 32.23
CA SER A 675 2.71 -3.00 32.91
C SER A 675 1.71 -4.15 32.84
N LEU A 676 1.60 -4.79 31.67
CA LEU A 676 0.72 -5.96 31.46
C LEU A 676 1.12 -7.15 32.32
N ILE A 677 2.39 -7.57 32.25
CA ILE A 677 2.87 -8.74 33.00
C ILE A 677 2.98 -8.50 34.52
N ALA A 678 2.77 -7.27 35.00
CA ALA A 678 2.65 -7.00 36.43
C ALA A 678 1.23 -7.25 36.97
N SER A 679 0.25 -7.50 36.10
CA SER A 679 -1.10 -7.92 36.46
C SER A 679 -1.23 -9.44 36.42
N GLU A 680 -2.04 -10.02 37.32
CA GLU A 680 -2.30 -11.47 37.35
C GLU A 680 -2.86 -11.95 36.01
N GLU A 681 -3.81 -11.22 35.43
CA GLU A 681 -4.43 -11.58 34.14
C GLU A 681 -3.43 -11.53 32.98
N GLY A 682 -2.65 -10.44 32.86
CA GLY A 682 -1.68 -10.28 31.78
C GLY A 682 -0.51 -11.27 31.87
N GLU A 683 -0.02 -11.55 33.08
CA GLU A 683 1.02 -12.57 33.31
C GLU A 683 0.51 -13.96 32.88
N GLN A 684 -0.68 -14.35 33.34
CA GLN A 684 -1.26 -15.66 33.03
C GLN A 684 -1.57 -15.82 31.54
N ARG A 685 -2.06 -14.77 30.85
CA ARG A 685 -2.24 -14.79 29.39
C ARG A 685 -0.92 -14.99 28.66
N PHE A 686 0.13 -14.26 29.05
CA PHE A 686 1.45 -14.39 28.43
C PHE A 686 2.03 -15.79 28.62
N ILE A 687 1.97 -16.36 29.83
CA ILE A 687 2.48 -17.72 30.11
C ILE A 687 1.72 -18.76 29.29
N ARG A 688 0.38 -18.70 29.27
CA ARG A 688 -0.43 -19.64 28.48
C ARG A 688 -0.09 -19.55 27.00
N LEU A 689 -0.03 -18.33 26.46
CA LEU A 689 0.32 -18.10 25.06
C LEU A 689 1.73 -18.63 24.73
N PHE A 690 2.73 -18.35 25.57
CA PHE A 690 4.09 -18.82 25.34
C PHE A 690 4.17 -20.36 25.42
N ASN A 691 3.45 -20.97 26.36
CA ASN A 691 3.37 -22.43 26.44
C ASN A 691 2.71 -23.04 25.20
N ASP A 692 1.67 -22.41 24.64
CA ASP A 692 1.08 -22.85 23.38
C ASP A 692 2.10 -22.81 22.25
N LEU A 693 2.87 -21.73 22.13
CA LEU A 693 3.94 -21.61 21.14
C LEU A 693 5.04 -22.68 21.34
N LEU A 694 5.48 -22.93 22.57
CA LEU A 694 6.49 -23.96 22.88
C LEU A 694 6.00 -25.40 22.62
N ASN A 695 4.68 -25.61 22.58
CA ASN A 695 4.07 -26.90 22.27
C ASN A 695 3.58 -27.00 20.81
N GLY A 696 3.62 -25.92 20.04
CA GLY A 696 3.25 -25.86 18.62
C GLY A 696 4.39 -25.33 17.76
N ALA A 697 4.30 -24.04 17.39
CA ALA A 697 5.20 -23.39 16.44
C ALA A 697 6.71 -23.52 16.79
N PHE A 698 7.06 -23.48 18.07
CA PHE A 698 8.43 -23.56 18.58
C PHE A 698 8.85 -24.97 19.03
N THR A 699 8.15 -26.01 18.60
CA THR A 699 8.70 -27.36 18.73
C THR A 699 9.88 -27.53 17.79
N THR A 700 10.93 -28.24 18.23
CA THR A 700 12.11 -28.51 17.40
C THR A 700 11.73 -29.15 16.08
N MET A 701 10.80 -30.11 16.09
CA MET A 701 10.34 -30.79 14.88
C MET A 701 9.73 -29.82 13.86
N ASN A 702 8.87 -28.90 14.29
CA ASN A 702 8.24 -27.93 13.40
C ASN A 702 9.29 -26.97 12.82
N MET A 703 10.09 -26.36 13.70
CA MET A 703 11.12 -25.41 13.29
C MET A 703 12.18 -26.01 12.35
N GLU A 704 12.67 -27.21 12.63
CA GLU A 704 13.62 -27.90 11.76
C GLU A 704 13.00 -28.29 10.43
N GLY A 705 11.75 -28.80 10.45
CA GLY A 705 11.02 -29.15 9.23
C GLY A 705 10.88 -27.95 8.30
N THR A 706 10.37 -26.83 8.80
CA THR A 706 10.23 -25.58 8.04
C THR A 706 11.59 -25.07 7.54
N LEU A 707 12.63 -25.08 8.39
CA LEU A 707 13.97 -24.63 7.99
C LEU A 707 14.56 -25.49 6.88
N ASP A 708 14.45 -26.81 6.99
CA ASP A 708 14.99 -27.76 6.02
C ASP A 708 14.26 -27.66 4.68
N GLU A 709 12.93 -27.50 4.68
CA GLU A 709 12.14 -27.28 3.48
C GLU A 709 12.53 -25.98 2.76
N MET A 710 12.65 -24.87 3.49
CA MET A 710 13.07 -23.59 2.91
C MET A 710 14.52 -23.63 2.41
N ALA A 711 15.44 -24.22 3.17
CA ALA A 711 16.84 -24.34 2.77
C ALA A 711 16.99 -25.22 1.52
N ALA A 712 16.29 -26.35 1.44
CA ALA A 712 16.28 -27.23 0.28
C ALA A 712 15.74 -26.52 -0.98
N ARG A 713 14.76 -25.62 -0.83
CA ARG A 713 14.20 -24.84 -1.95
C ARG A 713 15.22 -23.90 -2.58
N ILE A 714 16.13 -23.31 -1.79
CA ILE A 714 17.13 -22.35 -2.31
C ILE A 714 18.50 -22.97 -2.59
N GLU A 715 18.83 -24.11 -1.98
CA GLU A 715 20.13 -24.78 -2.09
C GLU A 715 20.64 -24.90 -3.54
N PRO A 716 19.83 -25.30 -4.54
CA PRO A 716 20.30 -25.43 -5.92
C PRO A 716 20.77 -24.11 -6.56
N GLU A 717 20.25 -22.96 -6.10
CA GLU A 717 20.59 -21.63 -6.62
C GLU A 717 21.77 -20.98 -5.90
N MET A 718 22.08 -21.44 -4.68
CA MET A 718 23.13 -20.86 -3.85
C MET A 718 24.52 -20.84 -4.49
N PRO A 719 24.99 -21.86 -5.24
CA PRO A 719 26.29 -21.81 -5.92
C PRO A 719 26.44 -20.60 -6.86
N ARG A 720 25.39 -20.33 -7.67
CA ARG A 720 25.38 -19.22 -8.64
C ARG A 720 25.31 -17.87 -7.92
N THR A 721 24.49 -17.77 -6.88
CA THR A 721 24.38 -16.55 -6.05
C THR A 721 25.71 -16.25 -5.33
N ILE A 722 26.39 -17.28 -4.82
CA ILE A 722 27.72 -17.17 -4.21
C ILE A 722 28.76 -16.71 -5.23
N GLU A 723 28.80 -17.33 -6.40
CA GLU A 723 29.74 -16.96 -7.47
C GLU A 723 29.55 -15.50 -7.90
N ARG A 724 28.29 -15.09 -8.01
CA ARG A 724 27.88 -13.76 -8.43
C ARG A 724 28.32 -12.64 -7.49
N TRP A 725 28.14 -12.83 -6.18
CA TRP A 725 28.37 -11.75 -5.22
C TRP A 725 29.63 -11.94 -4.38
N GLN A 726 30.14 -13.17 -4.27
CA GLN A 726 31.34 -13.56 -3.50
C GLN A 726 31.34 -13.10 -2.03
N HIS A 727 30.17 -12.70 -1.51
CA HIS A 727 29.98 -12.22 -0.14
C HIS A 727 29.74 -13.35 0.86
N ILE A 728 29.10 -14.42 0.40
CA ILE A 728 29.07 -15.69 1.11
C ILE A 728 30.33 -16.47 0.67
N PRO A 729 31.23 -16.89 1.58
CA PRO A 729 32.54 -17.40 1.15
C PRO A 729 32.51 -18.72 0.35
N SER A 730 31.53 -19.59 0.60
CA SER A 730 31.39 -20.90 -0.04
C SER A 730 30.06 -21.55 0.31
N MET A 731 29.69 -22.62 -0.40
CA MET A 731 28.54 -23.47 -0.02
C MET A 731 28.65 -23.98 1.41
N GLN A 732 29.83 -24.45 1.82
CA GLN A 732 30.07 -24.90 3.20
C GLN A 732 29.83 -23.78 4.24
N SER A 733 30.14 -22.53 3.89
CA SER A 733 29.85 -21.39 4.78
C SER A 733 28.37 -21.06 4.84
N TRP A 734 27.63 -21.23 3.75
CA TRP A 734 26.17 -21.09 3.73
C TRP A 734 25.50 -22.20 4.55
N GLU A 735 25.85 -23.46 4.30
CA GLU A 735 25.38 -24.64 5.06
C GLU A 735 25.62 -24.45 6.56
N GLY A 736 26.82 -23.96 6.96
CA GLY A 736 27.13 -23.67 8.36
C GLY A 736 26.28 -22.56 8.99
N ARG A 737 25.69 -21.64 8.21
CA ARG A 737 24.79 -20.60 8.71
C ARG A 737 23.36 -21.10 8.84
N VAL A 738 22.93 -21.98 7.95
CA VAL A 738 21.67 -22.74 8.10
C VAL A 738 21.78 -23.65 9.32
N ASP A 739 22.90 -24.36 9.49
CA ASP A 739 23.15 -25.20 10.66
C ASP A 739 23.16 -24.42 11.98
N LYS A 740 23.68 -23.18 11.97
CA LYS A 740 23.58 -22.30 13.13
C LYS A 740 22.13 -21.98 13.51
N MET A 741 21.24 -21.81 12.53
CA MET A 741 19.80 -21.63 12.79
C MET A 741 19.18 -22.91 13.36
N ARG A 742 19.54 -24.07 12.81
CA ARG A 742 19.10 -25.38 13.30
C ARG A 742 19.50 -25.60 14.76
N GLN A 743 20.76 -25.37 15.10
CA GLN A 743 21.24 -25.44 16.49
C GLN A 743 20.50 -24.48 17.44
N PHE A 744 20.05 -23.32 16.93
CA PHE A 744 19.21 -22.41 17.74
C PHE A 744 17.82 -23.01 17.96
N ALA A 745 17.17 -23.51 16.90
CA ALA A 745 15.87 -24.18 16.97
C ALA A 745 15.87 -25.41 17.91
N GLU A 746 16.95 -26.20 17.88
CA GLU A 746 17.14 -27.36 18.75
C GLU A 746 17.22 -26.99 20.24
N ARG A 747 17.95 -25.91 20.57
CA ARG A 747 18.37 -25.63 21.95
C ARG A 747 17.56 -24.54 22.64
N ARG A 748 16.98 -23.62 21.88
CA ARG A 748 16.26 -22.45 22.41
C ARG A 748 15.00 -22.81 23.21
N PRO A 749 14.16 -23.79 22.81
CA PRO A 749 12.93 -24.11 23.55
C PRO A 749 13.16 -24.44 25.03
N ASP A 750 14.10 -25.33 25.33
CA ASP A 750 14.42 -25.72 26.70
C ASP A 750 14.97 -24.56 27.53
N VAL A 751 15.81 -23.71 26.92
CA VAL A 751 16.38 -22.55 27.59
C VAL A 751 15.31 -21.51 27.92
N VAL A 752 14.43 -21.19 26.97
CA VAL A 752 13.35 -20.23 27.18
C VAL A 752 12.33 -20.76 28.19
N ARG A 753 12.04 -22.07 28.18
CA ARG A 753 11.21 -22.73 29.20
C ARG A 753 11.80 -22.52 30.60
N GLU A 754 13.10 -22.73 30.77
CA GLU A 754 13.75 -22.49 32.05
C GLU A 754 13.76 -21.01 32.44
N GLN A 755 13.93 -20.09 31.48
CA GLN A 755 13.88 -18.64 31.73
C GLN A 755 12.47 -18.20 32.18
N LEU A 756 11.41 -18.69 31.53
CA LEU A 756 10.02 -18.47 31.95
C LEU A 756 9.79 -18.97 33.38
N ARG A 757 10.22 -20.21 33.67
CA ARG A 757 10.08 -20.82 35.00
C ARG A 757 10.75 -20.00 36.09
N GLN A 758 11.98 -19.54 35.85
CA GLN A 758 12.72 -18.71 36.80
C GLN A 758 12.10 -17.32 36.96
N ARG A 759 11.65 -16.71 35.86
CA ARG A 759 11.17 -15.32 35.87
C ARG A 759 9.82 -15.16 36.54
N PHE A 760 8.92 -16.11 36.31
CA PHE A 760 7.53 -16.10 36.78
C PHE A 760 7.29 -17.10 37.94
N GLU A 761 8.36 -17.63 38.54
CA GLU A 761 8.31 -18.55 39.68
C GLU A 761 7.40 -19.79 39.45
N LEU A 762 7.41 -20.32 38.21
CA LEU A 762 6.52 -21.40 37.80
C LEU A 762 6.93 -22.75 38.38
N GLY A 763 5.96 -23.66 38.44
CA GLY A 763 6.14 -25.02 38.94
C GLY A 763 7.08 -25.89 38.11
N ALA A 764 7.26 -27.14 38.53
CA ALA A 764 8.02 -28.12 37.77
C ALA A 764 7.26 -28.56 36.50
N ASP A 765 7.97 -29.04 35.48
CA ASP A 765 7.36 -29.53 34.25
C ASP A 765 6.39 -30.70 34.49
N ARG A 766 5.25 -30.65 33.80
CA ARG A 766 4.19 -31.65 33.73
C ARG A 766 3.87 -31.95 32.28
N SER A 767 3.59 -33.22 31.98
CA SER A 767 3.25 -33.64 30.62
C SER A 767 1.74 -33.79 30.45
N LEU A 768 1.24 -33.40 29.28
CA LEU A 768 -0.11 -33.72 28.81
C LEU A 768 0.00 -34.50 27.51
N ARG A 769 -0.46 -35.76 27.53
CA ARG A 769 -0.49 -36.64 26.36
C ARG A 769 -1.89 -36.69 25.77
N VAL A 770 -1.98 -36.63 24.45
CA VAL A 770 -3.24 -36.85 23.72
C VAL A 770 -3.19 -38.20 23.00
N GLU A 771 -4.20 -39.03 23.22
CA GLU A 771 -4.32 -40.36 22.60
C GLU A 771 -5.49 -40.45 21.58
N SER A 772 -6.01 -39.29 21.17
CA SER A 772 -7.13 -39.14 20.22
C SER A 772 -6.81 -38.12 19.14
N GLU A 773 -7.55 -38.17 18.02
CA GLU A 773 -7.40 -37.21 16.93
C GLU A 773 -8.25 -35.96 17.18
N ASN A 774 -7.91 -34.85 16.53
CA ASN A 774 -8.72 -33.63 16.49
C ASN A 774 -9.03 -33.06 17.89
N ILE A 775 -8.02 -33.00 18.76
CA ILE A 775 -8.10 -32.36 20.06
C ILE A 775 -7.49 -30.98 19.95
N THR A 776 -8.10 -29.98 20.58
CA THR A 776 -7.51 -28.65 20.74
C THR A 776 -7.06 -28.48 22.18
N ILE A 777 -5.80 -28.10 22.36
CA ILE A 777 -5.23 -27.72 23.65
C ILE A 777 -4.98 -26.22 23.63
N ASN A 778 -5.73 -25.46 24.44
CA ASN A 778 -5.79 -24.00 24.40
C ASN A 778 -6.08 -23.50 22.97
N SER A 779 -5.06 -23.03 22.26
CA SER A 779 -5.13 -22.58 20.85
C SER A 779 -4.44 -23.52 19.85
N VAL A 780 -3.91 -24.67 20.30
CA VAL A 780 -3.11 -25.59 19.48
C VAL A 780 -3.92 -26.84 19.14
N GLU A 781 -4.13 -27.08 17.85
CA GLU A 781 -4.72 -28.34 17.38
C GLU A 781 -3.67 -29.45 17.40
N VAL A 782 -4.04 -30.59 18.00
CA VAL A 782 -3.16 -31.72 18.23
C VAL A 782 -3.87 -33.05 17.96
N ASN A 783 -3.06 -34.05 17.65
CA ASN A 783 -3.51 -35.38 17.26
C ASN A 783 -2.93 -36.46 18.16
N ARG A 784 -3.30 -37.71 17.89
CA ARG A 784 -2.84 -38.85 18.69
C ARG A 784 -1.32 -38.91 18.70
N GLY A 785 -0.77 -39.05 19.90
CA GLY A 785 0.68 -39.14 20.13
C GLY A 785 1.32 -37.81 20.49
N PHE A 786 0.58 -36.69 20.47
CA PHE A 786 1.05 -35.42 21.00
C PHE A 786 1.42 -35.55 22.49
N VAL A 787 2.53 -34.92 22.87
CA VAL A 787 2.98 -34.77 24.25
C VAL A 787 3.41 -33.32 24.45
N GLY A 788 2.59 -32.55 25.15
CA GLY A 788 2.89 -31.17 25.52
C GLY A 788 3.52 -31.09 26.91
N THR A 789 4.36 -30.07 27.11
CA THR A 789 4.98 -29.74 28.40
C THR A 789 4.42 -28.42 28.94
N TYR A 790 3.94 -28.46 30.18
CA TYR A 790 3.33 -27.35 30.92
C TYR A 790 3.95 -27.28 32.32
N TYR A 791 3.70 -26.21 33.08
CA TYR A 791 4.19 -26.09 34.47
C TYR A 791 3.16 -26.59 35.48
N ASP A 792 3.64 -27.10 36.62
CA ASP A 792 2.78 -27.42 37.76
C ASP A 792 2.05 -26.17 38.25
N GLY A 793 0.72 -26.24 38.26
CA GLY A 793 -0.19 -25.14 38.57
C GLY A 793 -0.93 -24.58 37.35
N ASP A 794 -0.42 -24.79 36.13
CA ASP A 794 -1.01 -24.23 34.90
C ASP A 794 -2.44 -24.71 34.69
N GLU A 795 -3.29 -23.82 34.17
CA GLU A 795 -4.62 -24.18 33.69
C GLU A 795 -4.59 -24.35 32.16
N VAL A 796 -4.94 -25.55 31.71
CA VAL A 796 -4.90 -25.96 30.31
C VAL A 796 -6.31 -26.32 29.86
N MET A 797 -6.82 -25.60 28.86
CA MET A 797 -8.10 -25.87 28.25
C MET A 797 -7.96 -26.97 27.21
N VAL A 798 -8.86 -27.94 27.22
CA VAL A 798 -8.87 -29.07 26.29
C VAL A 798 -10.26 -29.19 25.70
N SER A 799 -10.37 -29.25 24.38
CA SER A 799 -11.63 -29.52 23.68
C SER A 799 -11.48 -30.52 22.54
N SER A 800 -12.57 -31.17 22.16
CA SER A 800 -12.66 -31.97 20.94
C SER A 800 -13.22 -31.14 19.80
N ASN A 801 -12.66 -31.29 18.60
CA ASN A 801 -13.19 -30.71 17.37
C ASN A 801 -14.23 -31.64 16.69
N VAL A 802 -14.58 -32.75 17.35
CA VAL A 802 -15.58 -33.73 16.88
C VAL A 802 -16.78 -33.71 17.82
N SER A 803 -17.98 -33.58 17.24
CA SER A 803 -19.24 -33.64 17.98
C SER A 803 -19.68 -35.07 18.31
N ASP A 804 -20.49 -35.23 19.34
CA ASP A 804 -21.15 -36.50 19.73
C ASP A 804 -20.21 -37.56 20.33
N GLY A 805 -19.28 -37.14 21.19
CA GLY A 805 -18.42 -38.04 21.98
C GLY A 805 -18.25 -37.60 23.44
N LYS A 806 -17.36 -38.27 24.16
CA LYS A 806 -16.99 -37.90 25.53
C LYS A 806 -15.50 -37.72 25.67
N LEU A 807 -15.11 -36.59 26.23
CA LEU A 807 -13.75 -36.33 26.67
C LEU A 807 -13.48 -37.10 27.97
N PHE A 808 -12.29 -37.66 28.09
CA PHE A 808 -11.79 -38.32 29.30
C PHE A 808 -10.44 -37.73 29.67
N ILE A 809 -10.26 -37.47 30.95
CA ILE A 809 -9.01 -36.99 31.54
C ILE A 809 -8.54 -38.05 32.53
N ASN A 810 -7.37 -38.63 32.30
CA ASN A 810 -6.83 -39.77 33.07
C ASN A 810 -7.83 -40.94 33.20
N GLY A 811 -8.63 -41.17 32.15
CA GLY A 811 -9.64 -42.23 32.09
C GLY A 811 -10.97 -41.90 32.78
N GLU A 812 -11.11 -40.71 33.37
CA GLU A 812 -12.36 -40.25 33.98
C GLU A 812 -13.15 -39.36 32.99
N PRO A 813 -14.44 -39.63 32.74
CA PRO A 813 -15.22 -38.86 31.79
C PRO A 813 -15.52 -37.45 32.31
N VAL A 814 -15.38 -36.44 31.45
CA VAL A 814 -15.80 -35.07 31.72
C VAL A 814 -17.16 -34.77 31.09
N ASN A 815 -17.89 -33.81 31.68
CA ASN A 815 -19.20 -33.40 31.17
C ASN A 815 -19.03 -32.42 30.02
N GLY A 816 -19.28 -32.88 28.79
CA GLY A 816 -19.19 -32.09 27.57
C GLY A 816 -17.96 -32.42 26.74
N GLU A 817 -17.75 -31.62 25.70
CA GLU A 817 -16.65 -31.79 24.73
C GLU A 817 -15.44 -30.92 25.07
N GLN A 818 -15.47 -30.20 26.20
CA GLN A 818 -14.41 -29.29 26.67
C GLN A 818 -14.24 -29.39 28.19
N ALA A 819 -12.99 -29.25 28.66
CA ALA A 819 -12.64 -29.20 30.06
C ALA A 819 -11.38 -28.36 30.30
N THR A 820 -11.27 -27.76 31.49
CA THR A 820 -10.02 -27.13 31.96
C THR A 820 -9.33 -28.05 32.94
N ILE A 821 -8.07 -28.38 32.66
CA ILE A 821 -7.18 -29.21 33.48
C ILE A 821 -6.26 -28.29 34.26
N ARG A 822 -6.18 -28.48 35.58
CA ARG A 822 -5.12 -27.87 36.38
C ARG A 822 -3.96 -28.84 36.50
N MET A 823 -2.82 -28.50 35.91
CA MET A 823 -1.63 -29.33 35.82
C MET A 823 -1.03 -29.55 37.22
N THR A 824 -1.31 -30.69 37.85
CA THR A 824 -0.79 -31.07 39.19
C THR A 824 -0.05 -32.41 39.18
N GLU A 825 -0.22 -33.15 38.08
CA GLU A 825 0.41 -34.41 37.74
C GLU A 825 0.47 -34.50 36.21
N ASP A 826 0.99 -35.61 35.69
CA ASP A 826 0.92 -35.89 34.25
C ASP A 826 -0.51 -36.27 33.87
N PHE A 827 -0.99 -35.78 32.72
CA PHE A 827 -2.33 -36.04 32.22
C PHE A 827 -2.32 -36.79 30.90
N VAL A 828 -3.34 -37.63 30.71
CA VAL A 828 -3.68 -38.29 29.44
C VAL A 828 -5.10 -37.90 29.07
N VAL A 829 -5.25 -37.40 27.84
CA VAL A 829 -6.53 -37.01 27.25
C VAL A 829 -6.93 -38.01 26.16
N THR A 830 -8.15 -38.53 26.27
CA THR A 830 -8.80 -39.35 25.23
C THR A 830 -10.20 -38.83 24.92
N PHE A 831 -10.68 -39.02 23.70
CA PHE A 831 -12.04 -38.75 23.26
C PHE A 831 -12.63 -40.02 22.63
N GLU A 832 -13.77 -40.48 23.14
CA GLU A 832 -14.44 -41.72 22.70
C GLU A 832 -15.88 -41.49 22.22
#